data_AF-T2SUG0-F1
#
_entry.id   AF-T2SUG0-F1
#
_cell.length_a   1.000
_cell.length_b   1.000
_cell.length_c   1.000
_cell.angle_alpha   90.00
_cell.angle_beta   90.00
_cell.angle_gamma   90.00
#
_symmetry.space_group_name_H-M   'P 1'
#
loop_
_entity.id
_entity.type
_entity.pdbx_description
1 polymer ?
#
loop_
_entity_poly.entity_id
_entity_poly.type
_entity_poly.pdbx_seq_one_letter_code
_entity_poly.pdbx_strand_id
1 'polypeptide(L)'
;MLFVALKNPNEFIKKGDLNVKALHESLFYYLIERKEGNNNLKRLILGTIKELYIIDANEFEVFNKDKEIEKAFENCHDKKGNDPRTKAFYDACQKRLNELDRSLKYHHISLKKENLALIYQALSPNFLLKIPKYSDANTLNKDFYEELLYILGLEEKNEKGKILIKPSHTQNSLSDALKKKYKNLDDEEVMALLIAWNNRILFLRLLESLLISFEHFENPFLTIENFKDFNALNTLFFEVLAKKNSERLKEIKEDKILEKIPYLNSSLFDKTPLELKGHEIKLLDNKSLEIYPKSVLKKDKDYQNEKALPLLEYFFAFLRVYDFTTTPKDIKDNQNKSESRLINPSVLGLVFEKLNGYKEGSFYTPSFITSYMCKESITPIVLDKFNATYQWDCENLKALREKIDRNFSNEKAKEYLNTLLTLRVCDPAVGSWHFLVSALNEMVWVAYELGLIASLYRHELRLENDEIIIHTPEDKVFNYTIPHSENDPHHQIQKELFELKKDIIENCLFGVDINPNSCEITKLRLWIELLKYSYYIFEEGKNTNNLETLPNIDINIKCANSLISRFNLNDDLKKIPNIKKKIQEYKDLVAQYKDPNPLYPLNKQDLINKIQDLKNTFSLTLKDPKTKAELEKAIEKHITNYNDFALDDKSLLTGLNYFIPSLFGTPKLSPKEEEEAFASYGRIRALRKKLDDALSGKSIKMRLNGVLNSLKC
;
A
#
# COMPACT_ATOMS: atom_id res chain seq x y z
N MET A 1 -31.92 12.84 -27.34
CA MET A 1 -33.06 12.44 -26.48
C MET A 1 -34.33 12.97 -27.12
N LEU A 2 -35.38 12.15 -27.26
CA LEU A 2 -36.64 12.53 -27.91
C LEU A 2 -37.79 12.47 -26.89
N PHE A 3 -38.48 13.60 -26.69
CA PHE A 3 -39.66 13.68 -25.82
C PHE A 3 -40.93 13.85 -26.67
N VAL A 4 -41.89 12.95 -26.48
CA VAL A 4 -43.17 12.99 -27.20
C VAL A 4 -44.28 13.46 -26.26
N ALA A 5 -45.11 14.39 -26.74
CA ALA A 5 -46.24 14.92 -25.99
C ALA A 5 -47.38 13.89 -25.87
N LEU A 6 -48.07 13.87 -24.71
CA LEU A 6 -49.15 12.92 -24.41
C LEU A 6 -50.39 13.00 -25.32
N LYS A 7 -50.48 13.99 -26.21
CA LYS A 7 -51.67 14.22 -27.06
C LYS A 7 -51.83 13.18 -28.18
N ASN A 8 -50.76 12.48 -28.57
CA ASN A 8 -50.80 11.39 -29.56
C ASN A 8 -50.25 10.08 -28.97
N PRO A 9 -50.96 9.43 -28.03
CA PRO A 9 -50.46 8.24 -27.35
C PRO A 9 -50.23 7.06 -28.31
N ASN A 10 -50.84 7.05 -29.50
CA ASN A 10 -50.63 6.00 -30.52
C ASN A 10 -49.28 6.11 -31.25
N GLU A 11 -48.56 7.23 -31.11
CA GLU A 11 -47.25 7.44 -31.74
C GLU A 11 -46.08 7.00 -30.83
N PHE A 12 -46.39 6.56 -29.60
CA PHE A 12 -45.43 6.15 -28.58
C PHE A 12 -45.60 4.67 -28.20
N ILE A 13 -44.58 4.08 -27.57
CA ILE A 13 -44.47 2.65 -27.26
C ILE A 13 -45.67 2.18 -26.41
N LYS A 14 -46.30 1.07 -26.79
CA LYS A 14 -47.40 0.44 -26.04
C LYS A 14 -47.17 -1.05 -25.91
N LYS A 15 -47.34 -1.58 -24.69
CA LYS A 15 -47.18 -3.03 -24.39
C LYS A 15 -45.83 -3.61 -24.87
N GLY A 16 -44.79 -2.78 -24.92
CA GLY A 16 -43.46 -3.17 -25.37
C GLY A 16 -43.26 -3.23 -26.90
N ASP A 17 -44.26 -2.84 -27.68
CA ASP A 17 -44.12 -2.69 -29.14
C ASP A 17 -43.30 -1.42 -29.46
N LEU A 18 -42.10 -1.64 -29.99
CA LEU A 18 -41.18 -0.58 -30.39
C LEU A 18 -41.42 -0.08 -31.82
N ASN A 19 -42.25 -0.76 -32.63
CA ASN A 19 -42.51 -0.36 -34.01
C ASN A 19 -43.51 0.81 -34.09
N VAL A 20 -43.10 1.93 -33.52
CA VAL A 20 -43.89 3.15 -33.38
C VAL A 20 -43.14 4.34 -33.96
N LYS A 21 -43.88 5.38 -34.31
CA LYS A 21 -43.35 6.61 -34.89
C LYS A 21 -42.21 7.22 -34.06
N ALA A 22 -42.30 7.21 -32.73
CA ALA A 22 -41.23 7.72 -31.87
C ALA A 22 -39.89 6.99 -32.07
N LEU A 23 -39.92 5.67 -32.33
CA LEU A 23 -38.70 4.91 -32.65
C LEU A 23 -38.20 5.28 -34.04
N HIS A 24 -39.09 5.36 -35.05
CA HIS A 24 -38.71 5.75 -36.42
C HIS A 24 -38.08 7.15 -36.45
N GLU A 25 -38.65 8.10 -35.72
CA GLU A 25 -38.09 9.44 -35.50
C GLU A 25 -36.70 9.38 -34.87
N SER A 26 -36.53 8.58 -33.81
CA SER A 26 -35.21 8.42 -33.18
C SER A 26 -34.17 7.78 -34.11
N LEU A 27 -34.59 6.86 -34.98
CA LEU A 27 -33.72 6.26 -35.99
C LEU A 27 -33.31 7.30 -37.04
N PHE A 28 -34.22 8.17 -37.47
CA PHE A 28 -33.90 9.29 -38.37
C PHE A 28 -32.82 10.18 -37.76
N TYR A 29 -32.99 10.63 -36.52
CA TYR A 29 -32.00 11.47 -35.84
C TYR A 29 -30.67 10.75 -35.61
N TYR A 30 -30.70 9.46 -35.27
CA TYR A 30 -29.49 8.65 -35.16
C TYR A 30 -28.72 8.62 -36.48
N LEU A 31 -29.39 8.42 -37.63
CA LEU A 31 -28.74 8.41 -38.94
C LEU A 31 -28.19 9.79 -39.34
N ILE A 32 -28.85 10.89 -38.96
CA ILE A 32 -28.30 12.26 -39.14
C ILE A 32 -26.95 12.40 -38.43
N GLU A 33 -26.91 12.09 -37.14
CA GLU A 33 -25.67 12.17 -36.34
C GLU A 33 -24.55 11.30 -36.94
N ARG A 34 -24.90 10.09 -37.41
CA ARG A 34 -23.93 9.21 -38.09
C ARG A 34 -23.42 9.82 -39.39
N LYS A 35 -24.28 10.43 -40.21
CA LYS A 35 -23.89 11.11 -41.47
C LYS A 35 -23.01 12.32 -41.19
N GLU A 36 -23.24 13.04 -40.10
CA GLU A 36 -22.43 14.19 -39.65
C GLU A 36 -21.09 13.77 -39.00
N GLY A 37 -20.80 12.46 -38.92
CA GLY A 37 -19.54 11.92 -38.43
C GLY A 37 -19.51 11.63 -36.93
N ASN A 38 -20.64 11.78 -36.21
CA ASN A 38 -20.72 11.45 -34.80
C ASN A 38 -20.85 9.92 -34.60
N ASN A 39 -19.74 9.28 -34.25
CA ASN A 39 -19.69 7.85 -33.92
C ASN A 39 -19.75 7.56 -32.41
N ASN A 40 -20.01 8.56 -31.57
CA ASN A 40 -19.91 8.47 -30.11
C ASN A 40 -21.24 8.35 -29.37
N LEU A 41 -22.36 8.19 -30.09
CA LEU A 41 -23.67 7.96 -29.48
C LEU A 41 -23.66 6.69 -28.60
N LYS A 42 -24.10 6.83 -27.35
CA LYS A 42 -24.10 5.72 -26.36
C LYS A 42 -25.47 5.12 -26.13
N ARG A 43 -26.49 5.97 -26.02
CA ARG A 43 -27.87 5.61 -25.71
C ARG A 43 -28.85 6.48 -26.49
N LEU A 44 -29.97 5.90 -26.90
CA LEU A 44 -31.15 6.63 -27.37
C LEU A 44 -32.20 6.59 -26.27
N ILE A 45 -32.86 7.72 -26.03
CA ILE A 45 -33.85 7.83 -24.95
C ILE A 45 -35.13 8.37 -25.54
N LEU A 46 -36.17 7.55 -25.47
CA LEU A 46 -37.55 7.88 -25.82
C LEU A 46 -38.31 8.12 -24.52
N GLY A 47 -38.87 9.31 -24.35
CA GLY A 47 -39.50 9.68 -23.09
C GLY A 47 -40.87 10.31 -23.23
N THR A 48 -41.72 10.06 -22.24
CA THR A 48 -42.84 10.93 -21.89
C THR A 48 -42.64 11.46 -20.46
N ILE A 49 -43.56 12.29 -19.97
CA ILE A 49 -43.54 12.73 -18.57
C ILE A 49 -43.78 11.58 -17.56
N LYS A 50 -44.17 10.39 -18.02
CA LYS A 50 -44.51 9.24 -17.16
C LYS A 50 -43.48 8.12 -17.21
N GLU A 51 -42.71 8.02 -18.28
CA GLU A 51 -41.84 6.87 -18.52
C GLU A 51 -40.70 7.18 -19.49
N LEU A 52 -39.61 6.43 -19.34
CA LEU A 52 -38.45 6.46 -20.21
C LEU A 52 -38.18 5.06 -20.75
N TYR A 53 -37.84 5.01 -22.04
CA TYR A 53 -37.29 3.85 -22.72
C TYR A 53 -35.87 4.20 -23.17
N ILE A 54 -34.88 3.50 -22.63
CA ILE A 54 -33.46 3.74 -22.88
C ILE A 54 -32.91 2.56 -23.68
N ILE A 55 -32.45 2.84 -24.90
CA ILE A 55 -31.98 1.85 -25.87
C ILE A 55 -30.48 2.03 -26.07
N ASP A 56 -29.72 0.94 -26.16
CA ASP A 56 -28.30 1.00 -26.53
C ASP A 56 -28.14 1.45 -27.98
N ALA A 57 -27.23 2.39 -28.25
CA ALA A 57 -26.98 2.83 -29.63
C ALA A 57 -26.52 1.68 -30.54
N ASN A 58 -25.88 0.64 -29.99
CA ASN A 58 -25.47 -0.55 -30.75
C ASN A 58 -26.66 -1.35 -31.29
N GLU A 59 -27.85 -1.23 -30.70
CA GLU A 59 -29.05 -1.88 -31.21
C GLU A 59 -29.46 -1.31 -32.58
N PHE A 60 -29.10 -0.06 -32.88
CA PHE A 60 -29.47 0.67 -34.10
C PHE A 60 -28.46 0.44 -35.25
N GLU A 61 -27.27 -0.11 -34.98
CA GLU A 61 -26.24 -0.36 -36.00
C GLU A 61 -26.71 -1.31 -37.13
N VAL A 62 -27.70 -2.16 -36.86
CA VAL A 62 -28.31 -3.03 -37.88
C VAL A 62 -28.98 -2.22 -38.99
N PHE A 63 -29.61 -1.09 -38.65
CA PHE A 63 -30.31 -0.24 -39.62
C PHE A 63 -29.35 0.65 -40.41
N ASN A 64 -28.20 0.99 -39.83
CA ASN A 64 -27.14 1.72 -40.52
C ASN A 64 -26.53 0.91 -41.69
N LYS A 65 -26.73 -0.42 -41.71
CA LYS A 65 -26.28 -1.32 -42.78
C LYS A 65 -27.42 -1.76 -43.70
N ASP A 66 -28.63 -1.29 -43.46
CA ASP A 66 -29.81 -1.68 -44.23
C ASP A 66 -30.00 -0.76 -45.44
N LYS A 67 -29.84 -1.32 -46.64
CA LYS A 67 -29.90 -0.57 -47.91
C LYS A 67 -31.25 0.10 -48.16
N GLU A 68 -32.36 -0.47 -47.67
CA GLU A 68 -33.69 0.11 -47.86
C GLU A 68 -33.88 1.32 -46.95
N ILE A 69 -33.43 1.22 -45.70
CA ILE A 69 -33.44 2.33 -44.73
C ILE A 69 -32.48 3.43 -45.15
N GLU A 70 -31.26 3.09 -45.58
CA GLU A 70 -30.24 4.05 -46.02
C GLU A 70 -30.75 4.87 -47.22
N LYS A 71 -31.32 4.21 -48.23
CA LYS A 71 -31.91 4.90 -49.39
C LYS A 71 -33.10 5.78 -49.00
N ALA A 72 -33.98 5.30 -48.11
CA ALA A 72 -35.11 6.09 -47.63
C ALA A 72 -34.65 7.31 -46.82
N PHE A 73 -33.59 7.15 -46.03
CA PHE A 73 -32.96 8.21 -45.25
C PHE A 73 -32.34 9.27 -46.18
N GLU A 74 -31.55 8.87 -47.17
CA GLU A 74 -30.95 9.79 -48.15
C GLU A 74 -32.01 10.58 -48.91
N ASN A 75 -33.07 9.92 -49.40
CA ASN A 75 -34.16 10.60 -50.10
C ASN A 75 -34.85 11.65 -49.22
N CYS A 76 -35.12 11.31 -47.96
CA CYS A 76 -35.77 12.21 -47.00
C CYS A 76 -34.84 13.35 -46.55
N HIS A 77 -33.59 13.04 -46.21
CA HIS A 77 -32.63 14.00 -45.63
C HIS A 77 -32.05 14.94 -46.68
N ASP A 78 -31.61 14.42 -47.83
CA ASP A 78 -31.02 15.23 -48.91
C ASP A 78 -32.08 15.87 -49.82
N LYS A 79 -33.38 15.57 -49.58
CA LYS A 79 -34.52 15.98 -50.41
C LYS A 79 -34.36 15.54 -51.87
N LYS A 80 -33.94 14.29 -52.08
CA LYS A 80 -33.69 13.68 -53.40
C LYS A 80 -34.61 12.48 -53.62
N GLY A 81 -34.71 12.00 -54.87
CA GLY A 81 -35.52 10.83 -55.22
C GLY A 81 -37.02 11.12 -55.44
N ASN A 82 -37.82 10.05 -55.48
CA ASN A 82 -39.23 10.11 -55.90
C ASN A 82 -40.22 10.50 -54.78
N ASP A 83 -39.84 10.37 -53.50
CA ASP A 83 -40.66 10.78 -52.35
C ASP A 83 -39.76 11.27 -51.18
N PRO A 84 -39.57 12.60 -51.01
CA PRO A 84 -38.69 13.16 -49.99
C PRO A 84 -39.40 13.37 -48.63
N ARG A 85 -40.62 12.85 -48.44
CA ARG A 85 -41.38 13.08 -47.20
C ARG A 85 -40.87 12.18 -46.07
N THR A 86 -40.84 12.71 -44.85
CA THR A 86 -40.50 11.95 -43.63
C THR A 86 -41.42 10.75 -43.41
N LYS A 87 -42.67 10.83 -43.88
CA LYS A 87 -43.60 9.71 -43.88
C LYS A 87 -43.06 8.49 -44.65
N ALA A 88 -42.45 8.70 -45.82
CA ALA A 88 -41.89 7.62 -46.62
C ALA A 88 -40.72 6.92 -45.90
N PHE A 89 -39.92 7.68 -45.15
CA PHE A 89 -38.87 7.11 -44.28
C PHE A 89 -39.46 6.28 -43.13
N TYR A 90 -40.52 6.78 -42.46
CA TYR A 90 -41.19 6.02 -41.40
C TYR A 90 -41.84 4.75 -41.91
N ASP A 91 -42.48 4.78 -43.10
CA ASP A 91 -43.08 3.61 -43.72
C ASP A 91 -42.01 2.53 -44.03
N ALA A 92 -40.82 2.94 -44.50
CA ALA A 92 -39.69 2.04 -44.69
C ALA A 92 -39.18 1.44 -43.37
N CYS A 93 -39.03 2.28 -42.32
CA CYS A 93 -38.67 1.80 -40.98
C CYS A 93 -39.68 0.79 -40.45
N GLN A 94 -40.97 1.08 -40.58
CA GLN A 94 -42.04 0.23 -40.09
C GLN A 94 -42.00 -1.16 -40.74
N LYS A 95 -41.81 -1.21 -42.06
CA LYS A 95 -41.67 -2.45 -42.81
C LYS A 95 -40.46 -3.26 -42.33
N ARG A 96 -39.28 -2.65 -42.27
CA ARG A 96 -38.05 -3.37 -41.88
C ARG A 96 -38.05 -3.82 -40.43
N LEU A 97 -38.64 -3.05 -39.53
CA LEU A 97 -38.81 -3.44 -38.13
C LEU A 97 -39.67 -4.71 -37.98
N ASN A 98 -40.68 -4.92 -38.84
CA ASN A 98 -41.49 -6.15 -38.84
C ASN A 98 -40.75 -7.36 -39.43
N GLU A 99 -39.73 -7.13 -40.27
CA GLU A 99 -38.92 -8.17 -40.93
C GLU A 99 -37.68 -8.55 -40.12
N LEU A 100 -37.44 -7.94 -38.94
CA LEU A 100 -36.31 -8.28 -38.09
C LEU A 100 -36.50 -9.64 -37.42
N ASP A 101 -35.57 -10.56 -37.70
CA ASP A 101 -35.47 -11.87 -37.02
C ASP A 101 -34.99 -11.77 -35.55
N ARG A 102 -34.94 -10.56 -34.96
CA ARG A 102 -34.51 -10.32 -33.58
C ARG A 102 -35.28 -9.17 -32.93
N SER A 103 -35.44 -9.23 -31.61
CA SER A 103 -35.99 -8.13 -30.82
C SER A 103 -34.91 -7.13 -30.41
N LEU A 104 -35.27 -5.84 -30.40
CA LEU A 104 -34.41 -4.76 -29.89
C LEU A 104 -34.46 -4.75 -28.35
N LYS A 105 -33.30 -4.67 -27.71
CA LYS A 105 -33.19 -4.62 -26.24
C LYS A 105 -33.30 -3.18 -25.72
N TYR A 106 -34.06 -2.99 -24.65
CA TYR A 106 -34.23 -1.68 -24.01
C TYR A 106 -34.42 -1.80 -22.49
N HIS A 107 -34.20 -0.68 -21.80
CA HIS A 107 -34.56 -0.51 -20.39
C HIS A 107 -35.80 0.39 -20.30
N HIS A 108 -36.81 -0.03 -19.54
CA HIS A 108 -38.02 0.77 -19.27
C HIS A 108 -38.05 1.22 -17.82
N ILE A 109 -38.33 2.50 -17.60
CA ILE A 109 -38.36 3.12 -16.27
C ILE A 109 -39.61 3.97 -16.14
N SER A 110 -40.44 3.65 -15.16
CA SER A 110 -41.59 4.50 -14.80
C SER A 110 -41.14 5.65 -13.90
N LEU A 111 -41.42 6.88 -14.31
CA LEU A 111 -41.09 8.13 -13.62
C LEU A 111 -42.03 8.40 -12.45
N LYS A 112 -42.07 7.48 -11.49
CA LYS A 112 -42.84 7.58 -10.23
C LYS A 112 -41.90 7.82 -9.06
N LYS A 113 -42.41 8.48 -8.00
CA LYS A 113 -41.63 8.82 -6.79
C LYS A 113 -41.03 7.58 -6.10
N GLU A 114 -41.71 6.44 -6.16
CA GLU A 114 -41.23 5.15 -5.64
C GLU A 114 -39.96 4.64 -6.33
N ASN A 115 -39.65 5.10 -7.54
CA ASN A 115 -38.48 4.68 -8.33
C ASN A 115 -37.31 5.68 -8.29
N LEU A 116 -37.31 6.65 -7.36
CA LEU A 116 -36.33 7.75 -7.35
C LEU A 116 -34.86 7.28 -7.44
N ALA A 117 -34.49 6.22 -6.71
CA ALA A 117 -33.13 5.68 -6.75
C ALA A 117 -32.77 5.11 -8.15
N LEU A 118 -33.69 4.38 -8.77
CA LEU A 118 -33.51 3.83 -10.12
C LEU A 118 -33.48 4.94 -11.18
N ILE A 119 -34.32 5.95 -11.03
CA ILE A 119 -34.33 7.13 -11.92
C ILE A 119 -32.99 7.86 -11.82
N TYR A 120 -32.49 8.10 -10.60
CA TYR A 120 -31.18 8.74 -10.38
C TYR A 120 -30.04 7.93 -10.99
N GLN A 121 -30.05 6.61 -10.82
CA GLN A 121 -29.04 5.72 -11.40
C GLN A 121 -29.10 5.71 -12.94
N ALA A 122 -30.30 5.62 -13.53
CA ALA A 122 -30.47 5.57 -14.97
C ALA A 122 -30.22 6.90 -15.68
N LEU A 123 -30.41 8.03 -15.00
CA LEU A 123 -30.07 9.35 -15.53
C LEU A 123 -28.65 9.79 -15.17
N SER A 124 -27.87 8.96 -14.48
CA SER A 124 -26.49 9.26 -14.14
C SER A 124 -25.59 9.31 -15.39
N PRO A 125 -24.52 10.11 -15.40
CA PRO A 125 -23.51 10.11 -16.46
C PRO A 125 -22.93 8.70 -16.69
N ASN A 126 -22.73 7.92 -15.62
CA ASN A 126 -22.19 6.57 -15.71
C ASN A 126 -23.04 5.65 -16.58
N PHE A 127 -24.36 5.67 -16.38
CA PHE A 127 -25.26 4.82 -17.16
C PHE A 127 -25.51 5.38 -18.57
N LEU A 128 -25.79 6.68 -18.69
CA LEU A 128 -26.15 7.30 -19.97
C LEU A 128 -24.99 7.39 -20.95
N LEU A 129 -23.80 7.74 -20.45
CA LEU A 129 -22.60 7.92 -21.27
C LEU A 129 -21.71 6.67 -21.30
N LYS A 130 -22.15 5.58 -20.65
CA LYS A 130 -21.32 4.37 -20.44
C LYS A 130 -19.97 4.72 -19.79
N ILE A 131 -19.92 5.74 -18.94
CA ILE A 131 -18.73 6.07 -18.15
C ILE A 131 -18.63 5.01 -17.05
N PRO A 132 -17.55 4.23 -17.00
CA PRO A 132 -17.41 3.22 -15.96
C PRO A 132 -17.56 3.86 -14.57
N LYS A 133 -18.40 3.25 -13.72
CA LYS A 133 -18.51 3.68 -12.32
C LYS A 133 -17.34 3.08 -11.56
N TYR A 134 -16.27 3.84 -11.42
CA TYR A 134 -15.22 3.50 -10.47
C TYR A 134 -15.69 3.96 -9.08
N SER A 135 -16.39 3.06 -8.38
CA SER A 135 -16.48 3.20 -6.92
C SER A 135 -15.12 2.78 -6.41
N ASP A 136 -14.32 3.71 -5.91
CA ASP A 136 -13.09 3.32 -5.23
C ASP A 136 -13.51 2.57 -3.97
N ALA A 137 -13.37 1.24 -3.98
CA ALA A 137 -13.64 0.39 -2.83
C ALA A 137 -12.81 0.80 -1.61
N ASN A 138 -11.76 1.61 -1.83
CA ASN A 138 -10.88 2.13 -0.81
C ASN A 138 -11.32 3.50 -0.29
N THR A 139 -12.54 3.99 -0.60
CA THR A 139 -12.99 5.29 -0.06
C THR A 139 -12.96 5.30 1.47
N LEU A 140 -12.36 6.35 2.05
CA LEU A 140 -12.23 6.52 3.49
C LEU A 140 -13.58 6.38 4.21
N ASN A 141 -13.67 5.46 5.17
CA ASN A 141 -14.80 5.43 6.10
C ASN A 141 -14.70 6.66 7.03
N LYS A 142 -15.55 7.65 6.78
CA LYS A 142 -15.52 8.94 7.47
C LYS A 142 -15.85 8.81 8.96
N ASP A 143 -16.81 7.96 9.32
CA ASP A 143 -17.22 7.74 10.70
C ASP A 143 -16.08 7.10 11.51
N PHE A 144 -15.44 6.07 10.95
CA PHE A 144 -14.23 5.46 11.51
C PHE A 144 -13.12 6.50 11.70
N TYR A 145 -12.83 7.28 10.66
CA TYR A 145 -11.74 8.23 10.65
C TYR A 145 -11.92 9.36 11.68
N GLU A 146 -13.10 9.98 11.72
CA GLU A 146 -13.41 11.08 12.65
C GLU A 146 -13.35 10.60 14.11
N GLU A 147 -13.86 9.40 14.39
CA GLU A 147 -13.83 8.82 15.74
C GLU A 147 -12.40 8.41 16.15
N LEU A 148 -11.60 7.87 15.23
CA LEU A 148 -10.19 7.57 15.49
C LEU A 148 -9.41 8.84 15.85
N LEU A 149 -9.58 9.93 15.09
CA LEU A 149 -8.96 11.23 15.43
C LEU A 149 -9.35 11.69 16.83
N TYR A 150 -10.63 11.56 17.19
CA TYR A 150 -11.12 11.92 18.51
C TYR A 150 -10.43 11.14 19.64
N ILE A 151 -10.30 9.81 19.50
CA ILE A 151 -9.62 8.94 20.47
C ILE A 151 -8.13 9.32 20.60
N LEU A 152 -7.49 9.62 19.47
CA LEU A 152 -6.08 10.06 19.45
C LEU A 152 -5.89 11.45 20.05
N GLY A 153 -6.93 12.27 20.16
CA GLY A 153 -6.85 13.66 20.59
C GLY A 153 -6.40 14.60 19.48
N LEU A 154 -6.89 14.34 18.27
CA LEU A 154 -6.55 15.06 17.03
C LEU A 154 -7.83 15.58 16.36
N GLU A 155 -7.69 16.61 15.51
CA GLU A 155 -8.78 17.17 14.70
C GLU A 155 -8.28 17.71 13.35
N GLU A 156 -9.12 17.62 12.32
CA GLU A 156 -8.88 18.29 11.03
C GLU A 156 -9.20 19.80 11.14
N LYS A 157 -8.24 20.66 10.76
CA LYS A 157 -8.44 22.11 10.59
C LYS A 157 -8.14 22.54 9.18
N ASN A 158 -9.02 23.36 8.61
CA ASN A 158 -8.79 24.00 7.32
C ASN A 158 -8.04 25.32 7.51
N GLU A 159 -6.79 25.38 7.06
CA GLU A 159 -5.99 26.60 7.03
C GLU A 159 -5.65 26.97 5.58
N LYS A 160 -6.23 28.07 5.09
CA LYS A 160 -5.98 28.61 3.73
C LYS A 160 -6.20 27.58 2.61
N GLY A 161 -7.22 26.71 2.75
CA GLY A 161 -7.55 25.68 1.75
C GLY A 161 -6.76 24.38 1.88
N LYS A 162 -5.87 24.26 2.89
CA LYS A 162 -5.20 23.02 3.24
C LYS A 162 -5.83 22.42 4.50
N ILE A 163 -6.17 21.13 4.45
CA ILE A 163 -6.62 20.37 5.61
C ILE A 163 -5.38 19.89 6.35
N LEU A 164 -5.24 20.25 7.63
CA LEU A 164 -4.15 19.87 8.50
C LEU A 164 -4.69 19.13 9.72
N ILE A 165 -3.96 18.13 10.19
CA ILE A 165 -4.25 17.46 11.46
C ILE A 165 -3.52 18.21 12.58
N LYS A 166 -4.27 18.61 13.60
CA LYS A 166 -3.71 19.29 14.78
C LYS A 166 -4.17 18.60 16.06
N PRO A 167 -3.39 18.71 17.16
CA PRO A 167 -3.87 18.31 18.48
C PRO A 167 -5.19 19.01 18.82
N SER A 168 -6.15 18.25 19.31
CA SER A 168 -7.41 18.76 19.84
C SER A 168 -7.26 19.10 21.34
N HIS A 169 -8.32 19.64 21.93
CA HIS A 169 -8.42 19.85 23.38
C HIS A 169 -9.20 18.72 24.09
N THR A 170 -9.32 17.54 23.46
CA THR A 170 -10.06 16.40 24.00
C THR A 170 -9.38 15.87 25.26
N GLN A 171 -10.00 16.03 26.41
CA GLN A 171 -9.50 15.52 27.68
C GLN A 171 -9.50 14.00 27.71
N ASN A 172 -8.48 13.42 28.34
CA ASN A 172 -8.26 11.98 28.49
C ASN A 172 -8.13 11.21 27.17
N SER A 173 -7.91 11.91 26.06
CA SER A 173 -7.47 11.32 24.79
C SER A 173 -6.03 10.79 24.88
N LEU A 174 -5.58 10.03 23.88
CA LEU A 174 -4.22 9.50 23.87
C LEU A 174 -3.17 10.63 23.86
N SER A 175 -3.38 11.69 23.06
CA SER A 175 -2.51 12.87 23.07
C SER A 175 -2.49 13.58 24.42
N ASP A 176 -3.64 13.70 25.09
CA ASP A 176 -3.71 14.38 26.39
C ASP A 176 -3.02 13.55 27.49
N ALA A 177 -3.22 12.24 27.51
CA ALA A 177 -2.52 11.32 28.41
C ALA A 177 -1.00 11.40 28.22
N LEU A 178 -0.55 11.42 26.96
CA LEU A 178 0.86 11.57 26.59
C LEU A 178 1.45 12.90 27.06
N LYS A 179 0.80 14.03 26.76
CA LYS A 179 1.27 15.38 27.15
C LYS A 179 1.28 15.57 28.68
N LYS A 180 0.32 14.97 29.40
CA LYS A 180 0.29 14.98 30.87
C LYS A 180 1.47 14.21 31.46
N LYS A 181 1.84 13.08 30.84
CA LYS A 181 2.95 12.24 31.31
C LYS A 181 4.31 12.82 30.98
N TYR A 182 4.47 13.35 29.76
CA TYR A 182 5.74 13.83 29.22
C TYR A 182 5.63 15.32 28.83
N LYS A 183 6.04 16.20 29.75
CA LYS A 183 5.85 17.65 29.62
C LYS A 183 6.83 18.36 28.66
N ASN A 184 7.90 17.69 28.24
CA ASN A 184 9.01 18.28 27.48
C ASN A 184 9.05 17.82 26.02
N LEU A 185 7.94 17.30 25.48
CA LEU A 185 7.84 16.91 24.09
C LEU A 185 7.30 18.08 23.25
N ASP A 186 7.90 18.32 22.09
CA ASP A 186 7.29 19.20 21.11
C ASP A 186 6.12 18.51 20.36
N ASP A 187 5.34 19.28 19.60
CA ASP A 187 4.19 18.73 18.89
C ASP A 187 4.59 17.70 17.81
N GLU A 188 5.81 17.76 17.26
CA GLU A 188 6.29 16.78 16.28
C GLU A 188 6.63 15.45 16.94
N GLU A 189 7.29 15.48 18.10
CA GLU A 189 7.60 14.30 18.90
C GLU A 189 6.32 13.64 19.42
N VAL A 190 5.33 14.44 19.85
CA VAL A 190 4.00 13.95 20.24
C VAL A 190 3.32 13.23 19.06
N MET A 191 3.29 13.86 17.89
CA MET A 191 2.70 13.24 16.69
C MET A 191 3.42 11.96 16.28
N ALA A 192 4.75 11.93 16.36
CA ALA A 192 5.53 10.74 16.03
C ALA A 192 5.20 9.55 16.95
N LEU A 193 5.06 9.79 18.27
CA LEU A 193 4.64 8.75 19.21
C LEU A 193 3.20 8.32 18.99
N LEU A 194 2.28 9.26 18.78
CA LEU A 194 0.87 8.95 18.49
C LEU A 194 0.72 8.08 17.24
N ILE A 195 1.41 8.43 16.16
CA ILE A 195 1.41 7.65 14.92
C ILE A 195 2.01 6.25 15.17
N ALA A 196 3.18 6.16 15.81
CA ALA A 196 3.82 4.86 16.07
C ALA A 196 2.93 3.93 16.91
N TRP A 197 2.32 4.44 17.98
CA TRP A 197 1.45 3.64 18.85
C TRP A 197 0.13 3.29 18.18
N ASN A 198 -0.50 4.25 17.48
CA ASN A 198 -1.71 3.99 16.69
C ASN A 198 -1.47 2.91 15.64
N ASN A 199 -0.34 2.98 14.91
CA ASN A 199 0.04 1.99 13.91
C ASN A 199 0.14 0.58 14.52
N ARG A 200 0.77 0.45 15.69
CA ARG A 200 0.85 -0.85 16.40
C ARG A 200 -0.52 -1.35 16.85
N ILE A 201 -1.39 -0.48 17.37
CA ILE A 201 -2.74 -0.86 17.83
C ILE A 201 -3.63 -1.28 16.65
N LEU A 202 -3.59 -0.55 15.53
CA LEU A 202 -4.31 -0.92 14.32
C LEU A 202 -3.78 -2.23 13.72
N PHE A 203 -2.47 -2.42 13.73
CA PHE A 203 -1.86 -3.68 13.32
C PHE A 203 -2.32 -4.84 14.22
N LEU A 204 -2.40 -4.64 15.53
CA LEU A 204 -2.92 -5.65 16.46
C LEU A 204 -4.34 -6.06 16.09
N ARG A 205 -5.22 -5.10 15.75
CA ARG A 205 -6.61 -5.39 15.36
C ARG A 205 -6.68 -6.21 14.06
N LEU A 206 -5.81 -5.92 13.09
CA LEU A 206 -5.66 -6.72 11.88
C LEU A 206 -5.17 -8.14 12.20
N LEU A 207 -4.13 -8.25 13.02
CA LEU A 207 -3.59 -9.54 13.47
C LEU A 207 -4.66 -10.37 14.17
N GLU A 208 -5.41 -9.78 15.09
CA GLU A 208 -6.52 -10.45 15.77
C GLU A 208 -7.56 -10.97 14.78
N SER A 209 -8.00 -10.13 13.85
CA SER A 209 -9.00 -10.52 12.83
C SER A 209 -8.49 -11.67 11.96
N LEU A 210 -7.21 -11.63 11.58
CA LEU A 210 -6.58 -12.70 10.82
C LEU A 210 -6.49 -13.99 11.63
N LEU A 211 -6.01 -13.94 12.87
CA LEU A 211 -5.86 -15.11 13.72
C LEU A 211 -7.21 -15.77 14.03
N ILE A 212 -8.29 -14.99 14.14
CA ILE A 212 -9.65 -15.53 14.22
C ILE A 212 -10.05 -16.20 12.89
N SER A 213 -9.75 -15.57 11.76
CA SER A 213 -10.06 -16.14 10.43
C SER A 213 -9.34 -17.47 10.16
N PHE A 214 -8.17 -17.66 10.76
CA PHE A 214 -7.39 -18.90 10.69
C PHE A 214 -7.84 -19.98 11.68
N GLU A 215 -8.85 -19.69 12.51
CA GLU A 215 -9.30 -20.52 13.64
C GLU A 215 -8.21 -20.71 14.73
N HIS A 216 -7.22 -19.81 14.78
CA HIS A 216 -6.18 -19.79 15.81
C HIS A 216 -6.69 -19.29 17.17
N PHE A 217 -7.61 -18.32 17.10
CA PHE A 217 -8.36 -17.80 18.24
C PHE A 217 -9.86 -17.94 17.98
N GLU A 218 -10.57 -18.49 18.95
CA GLU A 218 -12.05 -18.54 18.90
C GLU A 218 -12.67 -17.17 19.22
N ASN A 219 -12.03 -16.40 20.09
CA ASN A 219 -12.53 -15.14 20.60
C ASN A 219 -11.49 -14.02 20.45
N PRO A 220 -11.93 -12.75 20.33
CA PRO A 220 -11.04 -11.59 20.38
C PRO A 220 -10.13 -11.60 21.61
N PHE A 221 -8.86 -11.25 21.43
CA PHE A 221 -7.88 -11.11 22.51
C PHE A 221 -7.61 -9.65 22.91
N LEU A 222 -7.88 -8.66 22.05
CA LEU A 222 -7.72 -7.24 22.32
C LEU A 222 -8.89 -6.71 23.15
N THR A 223 -8.88 -7.08 24.42
CA THR A 223 -9.92 -6.71 25.38
C THR A 223 -9.29 -6.26 26.69
N ILE A 224 -10.06 -5.55 27.53
CA ILE A 224 -9.56 -5.04 28.80
C ILE A 224 -9.39 -6.17 29.84
N GLU A 225 -10.08 -7.31 29.66
CA GLU A 225 -9.87 -8.51 30.48
C GLU A 225 -8.44 -9.05 30.32
N ASN A 226 -7.92 -9.02 29.09
CA ASN A 226 -6.57 -9.50 28.77
C ASN A 226 -5.50 -8.41 28.94
N PHE A 227 -5.82 -7.15 28.59
CA PHE A 227 -4.89 -6.02 28.61
C PHE A 227 -5.45 -4.84 29.38
N LYS A 228 -5.32 -4.87 30.72
CA LYS A 228 -5.97 -3.92 31.64
C LYS A 228 -5.50 -2.46 31.51
N ASP A 229 -4.26 -2.25 31.08
CA ASP A 229 -3.63 -0.94 31.01
C ASP A 229 -2.58 -0.85 29.89
N PHE A 230 -2.03 0.35 29.71
CA PHE A 230 -1.00 0.58 28.71
C PHE A 230 0.32 -0.14 29.02
N ASN A 231 0.56 -0.56 30.27
CA ASN A 231 1.74 -1.36 30.61
C ASN A 231 1.59 -2.80 30.08
N ALA A 232 0.41 -3.40 30.21
CA ALA A 232 0.09 -4.68 29.57
C ALA A 232 0.20 -4.59 28.04
N LEU A 233 -0.28 -3.51 27.43
CA LEU A 233 -0.14 -3.26 26.00
C LEU A 233 1.34 -3.11 25.57
N ASN A 234 2.15 -2.43 26.38
CA ASN A 234 3.58 -2.31 26.15
C ASN A 234 4.31 -3.66 26.22
N THR A 235 3.93 -4.52 27.17
CA THR A 235 4.42 -5.91 27.25
C THR A 235 4.08 -6.68 25.97
N LEU A 236 2.85 -6.56 25.47
CA LEU A 236 2.45 -7.17 24.20
C LEU A 236 3.35 -6.72 23.03
N PHE A 237 3.65 -5.43 22.94
CA PHE A 237 4.52 -4.90 21.89
C PHE A 237 5.94 -5.46 21.96
N PHE A 238 6.61 -5.32 23.11
CA PHE A 238 8.06 -5.49 23.18
C PHE A 238 8.53 -6.82 23.77
N GLU A 239 7.67 -7.50 24.51
CA GLU A 239 8.00 -8.76 25.18
C GLU A 239 7.35 -9.97 24.51
N VAL A 240 6.34 -9.75 23.65
CA VAL A 240 5.64 -10.82 22.91
C VAL A 240 5.88 -10.71 21.42
N LEU A 241 5.44 -9.63 20.77
CA LEU A 241 5.50 -9.50 19.30
C LEU A 241 6.91 -9.26 18.77
N ALA A 242 7.76 -8.60 19.55
CA ALA A 242 9.16 -8.31 19.22
C ALA A 242 10.15 -9.41 19.64
N LYS A 243 9.71 -10.47 20.34
CA LYS A 243 10.60 -11.54 20.85
C LYS A 243 10.16 -12.93 20.41
N LYS A 244 11.13 -13.75 20.01
CA LYS A 244 10.90 -15.17 19.68
C LYS A 244 10.36 -15.91 20.89
N ASN A 245 9.50 -16.91 20.69
CA ASN A 245 8.92 -17.66 21.80
C ASN A 245 10.00 -18.22 22.75
N SER A 246 11.09 -18.76 22.22
CA SER A 246 12.24 -19.25 23.02
C SER A 246 12.82 -18.19 23.97
N GLU A 247 12.84 -16.92 23.58
CA GLU A 247 13.39 -15.77 24.32
C GLU A 247 12.40 -15.14 25.30
N ARG A 248 11.11 -15.52 25.23
CA ARG A 248 10.07 -14.97 26.12
C ARG A 248 10.25 -15.46 27.56
N LEU A 249 9.90 -14.58 28.51
CA LEU A 249 9.85 -14.89 29.92
C LEU A 249 8.85 -16.02 30.22
N LYS A 250 9.06 -16.72 31.33
CA LYS A 250 8.24 -17.89 31.71
C LYS A 250 6.77 -17.51 31.90
N GLU A 251 6.51 -16.36 32.51
CA GLU A 251 5.18 -15.84 32.78
C GLU A 251 4.37 -15.61 31.49
N ILE A 252 5.05 -15.23 30.39
CA ILE A 252 4.42 -15.03 29.08
C ILE A 252 4.09 -16.37 28.41
N LYS A 253 4.94 -17.39 28.62
CA LYS A 253 4.74 -18.74 28.07
C LYS A 253 3.62 -19.50 28.78
N GLU A 254 3.34 -19.16 30.04
CA GLU A 254 2.27 -19.77 30.83
C GLU A 254 0.94 -19.02 30.70
N ASP A 255 0.93 -17.84 30.07
CA ASP A 255 -0.28 -17.07 29.82
C ASP A 255 -1.04 -17.61 28.60
N LYS A 256 -2.30 -18.00 28.83
CA LYS A 256 -3.17 -18.65 27.83
C LYS A 256 -3.42 -17.82 26.57
N ILE A 257 -3.31 -16.50 26.66
CA ILE A 257 -3.51 -15.57 25.56
C ILE A 257 -2.16 -15.23 24.93
N LEU A 258 -1.16 -14.80 25.73
CA LEU A 258 0.12 -14.32 25.19
C LEU A 258 0.97 -15.43 24.55
N GLU A 259 0.88 -16.67 25.04
CA GLU A 259 1.57 -17.82 24.44
C GLU A 259 1.15 -18.03 22.98
N LYS A 260 -0.14 -17.85 22.68
CA LYS A 260 -0.72 -18.05 21.35
C LYS A 260 -0.42 -16.93 20.37
N ILE A 261 0.02 -15.76 20.84
CA ILE A 261 0.31 -14.62 19.98
C ILE A 261 1.68 -14.84 19.30
N PRO A 262 1.76 -14.84 17.96
CA PRO A 262 2.98 -15.16 17.24
C PRO A 262 4.06 -14.09 17.44
N TYR A 263 5.32 -14.49 17.26
CA TYR A 263 6.40 -13.55 17.03
C TYR A 263 6.39 -13.12 15.57
N LEU A 264 6.56 -11.82 15.29
CA LEU A 264 6.42 -11.30 13.92
C LEU A 264 7.73 -10.83 13.29
N ASN A 265 8.84 -10.73 14.03
CA ASN A 265 10.14 -10.22 13.53
C ASN A 265 10.08 -8.87 12.80
N SER A 266 9.04 -8.08 13.03
CA SER A 266 8.82 -6.81 12.33
C SER A 266 9.46 -5.64 13.07
N SER A 267 10.13 -4.74 12.34
CA SER A 267 10.63 -3.48 12.89
C SER A 267 9.53 -2.52 13.35
N LEU A 268 8.25 -2.81 13.07
CA LEU A 268 7.10 -2.12 13.66
C LEU A 268 7.12 -2.16 15.20
N PHE A 269 7.60 -3.27 15.77
CA PHE A 269 7.66 -3.49 17.22
C PHE A 269 9.06 -3.26 17.79
N ASP A 270 10.01 -2.74 16.99
CA ASP A 270 11.25 -2.19 17.52
C ASP A 270 10.94 -0.85 18.22
N LYS A 271 11.67 -0.54 19.29
CA LYS A 271 11.52 0.75 19.99
C LYS A 271 11.99 1.89 19.09
N THR A 272 11.17 2.91 18.96
CA THR A 272 11.54 4.16 18.28
C THR A 272 12.61 4.93 19.08
N PRO A 273 13.33 5.88 18.47
CA PRO A 273 14.30 6.71 19.20
C PRO A 273 13.72 7.45 20.40
N LEU A 274 12.44 7.83 20.37
CA LEU A 274 11.77 8.50 21.49
C LEU A 274 11.44 7.51 22.62
N GLU A 275 11.02 6.30 22.29
CA GLU A 275 10.78 5.25 23.29
C GLU A 275 12.07 4.80 23.97
N LEU A 276 13.18 4.74 23.22
CA LEU A 276 14.52 4.47 23.78
C LEU A 276 15.00 5.58 24.73
N LYS A 277 14.51 6.82 24.56
CA LYS A 277 14.75 7.93 25.51
C LYS A 277 13.82 7.88 26.74
N GLY A 278 12.93 6.88 26.84
CA GLY A 278 12.02 6.69 27.97
C GLY A 278 10.59 7.21 27.76
N HIS A 279 10.25 7.66 26.55
CA HIS A 279 8.88 8.06 26.18
C HIS A 279 8.06 6.84 25.76
N GLU A 280 7.78 5.94 26.70
CA GLU A 280 7.09 4.66 26.48
C GLU A 280 5.59 4.73 26.79
N ILE A 281 4.78 4.00 26.02
CA ILE A 281 3.31 3.97 26.21
C ILE A 281 2.92 3.43 27.60
N LYS A 282 3.74 2.56 28.20
CA LYS A 282 3.45 1.89 29.48
C LYS A 282 3.12 2.82 30.65
N LEU A 283 3.54 4.08 30.58
CA LEU A 283 3.40 5.03 31.66
C LEU A 283 2.19 5.95 31.51
N LEU A 284 1.36 5.76 30.49
CA LEU A 284 0.16 6.57 30.26
C LEU A 284 -0.97 6.19 31.22
N ASP A 285 -1.72 7.20 31.67
CA ASP A 285 -2.92 7.01 32.48
C ASP A 285 -4.07 6.49 31.62
N ASN A 286 -4.82 5.51 32.13
CA ASN A 286 -6.01 4.95 31.47
C ASN A 286 -7.32 5.60 31.97
N LYS A 287 -7.36 6.95 32.00
CA LYS A 287 -8.55 7.69 32.45
C LYS A 287 -9.69 7.54 31.45
N SER A 288 -10.92 7.68 31.94
CA SER A 288 -12.10 7.56 31.08
C SER A 288 -12.19 8.70 30.06
N LEU A 289 -12.39 8.34 28.79
CA LEU A 289 -12.68 9.24 27.69
C LEU A 289 -14.18 9.17 27.40
N GLU A 290 -14.83 10.33 27.25
CA GLU A 290 -16.23 10.37 26.83
C GLU A 290 -16.40 9.77 25.44
N ILE A 291 -17.44 8.95 25.24
CA ILE A 291 -17.72 8.33 23.94
C ILE A 291 -18.09 9.42 22.93
N TYR A 292 -17.43 9.38 21.76
CA TYR A 292 -17.63 10.35 20.69
C TYR A 292 -19.13 10.52 20.37
N PRO A 293 -19.65 11.75 20.19
CA PRO A 293 -21.08 11.96 20.02
C PRO A 293 -21.73 11.15 18.90
N LYS A 294 -21.01 10.92 17.80
CA LYS A 294 -21.45 10.12 16.64
C LYS A 294 -20.86 8.71 16.62
N SER A 295 -20.31 8.24 17.75
CA SER A 295 -19.67 6.95 17.85
C SER A 295 -20.57 5.83 17.34
N VAL A 296 -19.98 4.91 16.60
CA VAL A 296 -20.62 3.65 16.19
C VAL A 296 -21.05 2.81 17.39
N LEU A 297 -20.37 2.93 18.54
CA LEU A 297 -20.69 2.21 19.78
C LEU A 297 -22.08 2.57 20.31
N LYS A 298 -22.59 3.76 20.03
CA LYS A 298 -23.95 4.15 20.45
C LYS A 298 -25.05 3.34 19.75
N LYS A 299 -24.73 2.67 18.65
CA LYS A 299 -25.63 1.74 17.94
C LYS A 299 -25.45 0.30 18.40
N ASP A 300 -24.43 0.03 19.21
CA ASP A 300 -24.13 -1.28 19.76
C ASP A 300 -24.92 -1.50 21.06
N LYS A 301 -25.51 -2.69 21.23
CA LYS A 301 -26.37 -2.99 22.38
C LYS A 301 -25.62 -2.94 23.70
N ASP A 302 -24.34 -3.27 23.69
CA ASP A 302 -23.51 -3.35 24.89
C ASP A 302 -23.04 -1.95 25.35
N TYR A 303 -22.97 -0.98 24.43
CA TYR A 303 -22.41 0.36 24.69
C TYR A 303 -23.41 1.51 24.57
N GLN A 304 -24.66 1.26 24.14
CA GLN A 304 -25.67 2.30 23.90
C GLN A 304 -25.92 3.26 25.07
N ASN A 305 -25.75 2.78 26.31
CA ASN A 305 -26.03 3.55 27.53
C ASN A 305 -24.75 4.12 28.18
N GLU A 306 -23.58 3.73 27.69
CA GLU A 306 -22.31 4.18 28.22
C GLU A 306 -22.03 5.62 27.80
N LYS A 307 -21.56 6.44 28.75
CA LYS A 307 -21.19 7.83 28.49
C LYS A 307 -19.69 8.00 28.29
N ALA A 308 -18.89 7.21 29.00
CA ALA A 308 -17.45 7.25 28.96
C ALA A 308 -16.91 5.87 29.31
N LEU A 309 -15.78 5.50 28.73
CA LEU A 309 -15.06 4.26 29.00
C LEU A 309 -13.59 4.59 29.29
N PRO A 310 -12.87 3.79 30.09
CA PRO A 310 -11.40 3.86 30.16
C PRO A 310 -10.81 3.97 28.75
N LEU A 311 -9.85 4.88 28.53
CA LEU A 311 -9.33 5.19 27.19
C LEU A 311 -8.96 3.95 26.37
N LEU A 312 -8.25 3.00 26.98
CA LEU A 312 -7.82 1.76 26.31
C LEU A 312 -9.01 0.85 25.98
N GLU A 313 -9.99 0.74 26.89
CA GLU A 313 -11.21 -0.02 26.67
C GLU A 313 -12.03 0.59 25.54
N TYR A 314 -12.17 1.92 25.51
CA TYR A 314 -12.84 2.61 24.43
C TYR A 314 -12.15 2.32 23.09
N PHE A 315 -10.82 2.41 23.05
CA PHE A 315 -10.07 2.16 21.82
C PHE A 315 -10.29 0.74 21.28
N PHE A 316 -10.23 -0.28 22.15
CA PHE A 316 -10.50 -1.67 21.74
C PHE A 316 -11.95 -1.90 21.32
N ALA A 317 -12.92 -1.39 22.08
CA ALA A 317 -14.33 -1.50 21.73
C ALA A 317 -14.63 -0.85 20.37
N PHE A 318 -14.12 0.37 20.15
CA PHE A 318 -14.21 1.10 18.89
C PHE A 318 -13.66 0.27 17.73
N LEU A 319 -12.45 -0.29 17.84
CA LEU A 319 -11.85 -1.07 16.76
C LEU A 319 -12.58 -2.39 16.48
N ARG A 320 -13.17 -3.01 17.51
CA ARG A 320 -13.84 -4.31 17.37
C ARG A 320 -15.13 -4.25 16.56
N VAL A 321 -15.85 -3.13 16.58
CA VAL A 321 -17.12 -3.01 15.82
C VAL A 321 -16.91 -2.89 14.31
N TYR A 322 -15.68 -2.62 13.87
CA TYR A 322 -15.30 -2.62 12.46
C TYR A 322 -14.68 -3.97 12.07
N ASP A 323 -14.98 -4.39 10.84
CA ASP A 323 -14.41 -5.59 10.23
C ASP A 323 -13.12 -5.22 9.50
N PHE A 324 -12.03 -5.88 9.83
CA PHE A 324 -10.71 -5.64 9.24
C PHE A 324 -10.28 -6.78 8.29
N THR A 325 -11.13 -7.80 8.15
CA THR A 325 -10.94 -8.90 7.21
C THR A 325 -11.83 -8.69 6.00
N THR A 326 -11.23 -8.53 4.82
CA THR A 326 -12.00 -8.49 3.58
C THR A 326 -12.58 -9.88 3.32
N THR A 327 -13.88 -10.08 3.55
CA THR A 327 -14.51 -11.37 3.27
C THR A 327 -14.97 -11.45 1.81
N PRO A 328 -15.14 -12.68 1.28
CA PRO A 328 -15.67 -12.90 -0.07
C PRO A 328 -17.02 -12.24 -0.35
N LYS A 329 -17.85 -12.03 0.68
CA LYS A 329 -19.15 -11.37 0.57
C LYS A 329 -19.00 -9.87 0.38
N ASP A 330 -17.97 -9.27 0.95
CA ASP A 330 -17.78 -7.82 0.92
C ASP A 330 -17.31 -7.31 -0.45
N ILE A 331 -16.62 -8.18 -1.21
CA ILE A 331 -16.09 -7.89 -2.54
C ILE A 331 -17.17 -8.04 -3.63
N LYS A 332 -18.01 -9.08 -3.54
CA LYS A 332 -18.98 -9.45 -4.60
C LYS A 332 -20.07 -8.40 -4.84
N ASP A 333 -20.44 -7.63 -3.82
CA ASP A 333 -21.63 -6.77 -3.87
C ASP A 333 -21.35 -5.30 -4.22
N ASN A 334 -20.10 -4.86 -4.39
CA ASN A 334 -19.76 -3.43 -4.55
C ASN A 334 -20.52 -2.54 -3.53
N GLN A 335 -20.80 -3.10 -2.35
CA GLN A 335 -21.60 -2.51 -1.27
C GLN A 335 -20.74 -1.70 -0.31
N ASN A 336 -19.56 -1.24 -0.73
CA ASN A 336 -18.82 -0.18 -0.05
C ASN A 336 -19.55 1.15 -0.25
N LYS A 337 -20.69 1.28 0.42
CA LYS A 337 -21.26 2.55 0.85
C LYS A 337 -20.53 2.98 2.12
N SER A 338 -20.56 4.27 2.45
CA SER A 338 -20.06 4.82 3.72
C SER A 338 -20.66 4.20 4.99
N GLU A 339 -21.62 3.28 4.86
CA GLU A 339 -22.25 2.52 5.95
C GLU A 339 -21.63 1.13 6.17
N SER A 340 -20.71 0.66 5.30
CA SER A 340 -20.02 -0.63 5.50
C SER A 340 -19.03 -0.51 6.66
N ARG A 341 -19.07 -1.48 7.58
CA ARG A 341 -18.14 -1.58 8.72
C ARG A 341 -16.77 -2.14 8.30
N LEU A 342 -16.57 -2.44 7.03
CA LEU A 342 -15.32 -2.98 6.50
C LEU A 342 -14.24 -1.89 6.41
N ILE A 343 -13.07 -2.18 6.97
CA ILE A 343 -11.85 -1.39 6.93
C ILE A 343 -10.78 -2.25 6.24
N ASN A 344 -10.68 -2.11 4.92
CA ASN A 344 -9.64 -2.81 4.16
C ASN A 344 -8.27 -2.13 4.34
N PRO A 345 -7.16 -2.81 4.00
CA PRO A 345 -5.81 -2.25 4.15
C PRO A 345 -5.57 -0.94 3.39
N SER A 346 -6.27 -0.73 2.28
CA SER A 346 -6.20 0.51 1.51
C SER A 346 -6.89 1.68 2.22
N VAL A 347 -8.03 1.46 2.89
CA VAL A 347 -8.69 2.44 3.77
C VAL A 347 -7.76 2.81 4.93
N LEU A 348 -7.06 1.84 5.51
CA LEU A 348 -6.03 2.14 6.52
C LEU A 348 -4.89 2.98 5.94
N GLY A 349 -4.41 2.66 4.75
CA GLY A 349 -3.45 3.48 4.01
C GLY A 349 -3.88 4.95 3.93
N LEU A 350 -5.14 5.21 3.60
CA LEU A 350 -5.71 6.57 3.55
C LEU A 350 -5.82 7.25 4.92
N VAL A 351 -6.26 6.51 5.94
CA VAL A 351 -6.30 7.01 7.32
C VAL A 351 -4.91 7.49 7.72
N PHE A 352 -3.88 6.69 7.44
CA PHE A 352 -2.50 7.03 7.74
C PHE A 352 -1.97 8.18 6.88
N GLU A 353 -2.29 8.24 5.58
CA GLU A 353 -1.94 9.39 4.72
C GLU A 353 -2.46 10.69 5.28
N LYS A 354 -3.72 10.69 5.73
CA LYS A 354 -4.34 11.87 6.30
C LYS A 354 -3.72 12.26 7.64
N LEU A 355 -3.44 11.29 8.49
CA LEU A 355 -2.68 11.52 9.74
C LEU A 355 -1.30 12.13 9.45
N ASN A 356 -0.66 11.72 8.36
CA ASN A 356 0.63 12.26 7.92
C ASN A 356 0.55 13.61 7.20
N GLY A 357 -0.62 14.00 6.68
CA GLY A 357 -0.87 15.27 6.00
C GLY A 357 -0.83 16.52 6.90
N TYR A 358 -0.35 16.40 8.15
CA TYR A 358 -0.31 17.48 9.15
C TYR A 358 0.60 18.68 8.79
N LYS A 359 1.44 18.58 7.74
CA LYS A 359 2.33 19.66 7.27
C LYS A 359 2.22 19.98 5.78
N GLU A 360 2.12 18.98 4.92
CA GLU A 360 2.08 19.13 3.47
C GLU A 360 0.97 18.24 2.93
N GLY A 361 0.05 18.80 2.13
CA GLY A 361 -1.10 18.05 1.63
C GLY A 361 -0.64 16.81 0.86
N SER A 362 -0.97 15.63 1.35
CA SER A 362 -0.79 14.36 0.67
C SER A 362 -1.96 14.14 -0.29
N PHE A 363 -1.67 13.81 -1.55
CA PHE A 363 -2.68 13.48 -2.54
C PHE A 363 -2.70 11.98 -2.76
N TYR A 364 -3.82 11.37 -2.39
CA TYR A 364 -4.09 9.98 -2.65
C TYR A 364 -4.20 9.73 -4.17
N THR A 365 -3.44 8.75 -4.67
CA THR A 365 -3.64 8.25 -6.04
C THR A 365 -4.60 7.07 -5.99
N PRO A 366 -5.81 7.16 -6.58
CA PRO A 366 -6.80 6.09 -6.54
C PRO A 366 -6.25 4.77 -7.05
N SER A 367 -6.65 3.66 -6.44
CA SER A 367 -6.11 2.33 -6.77
C SER A 367 -6.29 1.94 -8.24
N PHE A 368 -7.41 2.33 -8.88
CA PHE A 368 -7.60 2.02 -10.31
C PHE A 368 -6.56 2.71 -11.22
N ILE A 369 -6.02 3.87 -10.80
CA ILE A 369 -4.96 4.57 -11.53
C ILE A 369 -3.63 3.84 -11.31
N THR A 370 -3.29 3.51 -10.05
CA THR A 370 -2.03 2.83 -9.74
C THR A 370 -1.98 1.44 -10.37
N SER A 371 -3.05 0.64 -10.25
CA SER A 371 -3.14 -0.68 -10.90
C SER A 371 -3.02 -0.59 -12.42
N TYR A 372 -3.69 0.37 -13.06
CA TYR A 372 -3.57 0.59 -14.51
C TYR A 372 -2.12 0.93 -14.90
N MET A 373 -1.49 1.88 -14.20
CA MET A 373 -0.10 2.26 -14.48
C MET A 373 0.87 1.10 -14.27
N CYS A 374 0.70 0.32 -13.20
CA CYS A 374 1.51 -0.85 -12.93
C CYS A 374 1.37 -1.91 -14.03
N LYS A 375 0.14 -2.23 -14.45
CA LYS A 375 -0.13 -3.18 -15.53
C LYS A 375 0.54 -2.79 -16.85
N GLU A 376 0.33 -1.55 -17.28
CA GLU A 376 0.88 -1.03 -18.54
C GLU A 376 2.40 -0.90 -18.51
N SER A 377 3.02 -0.81 -17.32
CA SER A 377 4.47 -0.68 -17.15
C SER A 377 5.19 -2.01 -16.95
N ILE A 378 4.65 -2.89 -16.10
CA ILE A 378 5.31 -4.13 -15.68
C ILE A 378 5.28 -5.17 -16.80
N THR A 379 4.14 -5.33 -17.49
CA THR A 379 3.99 -6.36 -18.53
C THR A 379 5.05 -6.22 -19.65
N PRO A 380 5.27 -5.03 -20.25
CA PRO A 380 6.31 -4.86 -21.26
C PRO A 380 7.72 -5.14 -20.73
N ILE A 381 8.03 -4.69 -19.50
CA ILE A 381 9.36 -4.91 -18.89
C ILE A 381 9.62 -6.39 -18.65
N VAL A 382 8.60 -7.16 -18.24
CA VAL A 382 8.70 -8.61 -18.10
C VAL A 382 9.01 -9.26 -19.45
N LEU A 383 8.28 -8.88 -20.51
CA LEU A 383 8.52 -9.40 -21.86
C LEU A 383 9.96 -9.09 -22.32
N ASP A 384 10.39 -7.84 -22.23
CA ASP A 384 11.75 -7.42 -22.60
C ASP A 384 12.81 -8.21 -21.84
N LYS A 385 12.60 -8.41 -20.53
CA LYS A 385 13.55 -9.13 -19.67
C LYS A 385 13.67 -10.60 -20.05
N PHE A 386 12.56 -11.28 -20.28
CA PHE A 386 12.55 -12.68 -20.68
C PHE A 386 13.09 -12.86 -22.10
N ASN A 387 12.67 -12.02 -23.05
CA ASN A 387 13.15 -12.05 -24.43
C ASN A 387 14.67 -11.83 -24.48
N ALA A 388 15.21 -10.87 -23.73
CA ALA A 388 16.64 -10.64 -23.65
C ALA A 388 17.42 -11.79 -22.97
N THR A 389 16.87 -12.37 -21.90
CA THR A 389 17.55 -13.42 -21.12
C THR A 389 17.57 -14.75 -21.86
N TYR A 390 16.46 -15.11 -22.51
CA TYR A 390 16.26 -16.42 -23.14
C TYR A 390 16.36 -16.39 -24.67
N GLN A 391 16.64 -15.22 -25.25
CA GLN A 391 16.67 -15.01 -26.71
C GLN A 391 15.36 -15.45 -27.37
N TRP A 392 14.25 -15.04 -26.77
CA TRP A 392 12.90 -15.25 -27.28
C TRP A 392 12.37 -13.99 -27.95
N ASP A 393 11.24 -14.14 -28.65
CA ASP A 393 10.54 -13.06 -29.35
C ASP A 393 9.04 -13.16 -29.03
N CYS A 394 8.71 -13.05 -27.75
CA CYS A 394 7.33 -13.13 -27.27
C CYS A 394 6.70 -11.74 -27.28
N GLU A 395 5.56 -11.59 -27.97
CA GLU A 395 4.82 -10.33 -28.06
C GLU A 395 3.86 -10.08 -26.88
N ASN A 396 3.51 -11.12 -26.11
CA ASN A 396 2.58 -11.05 -25.00
C ASN A 396 2.81 -12.18 -23.98
N LEU A 397 2.18 -12.05 -22.79
CA LEU A 397 2.34 -13.01 -21.69
C LEU A 397 1.88 -14.43 -22.06
N LYS A 398 0.88 -14.58 -22.94
CA LYS A 398 0.43 -15.89 -23.41
C LYS A 398 1.53 -16.59 -24.24
N ALA A 399 2.15 -15.88 -25.18
CA ALA A 399 3.27 -16.41 -25.95
C ALA A 399 4.45 -16.78 -25.04
N LEU A 400 4.71 -15.96 -24.02
CA LEU A 400 5.73 -16.23 -23.01
C LEU A 400 5.41 -17.48 -22.18
N ARG A 401 4.16 -17.63 -21.74
CA ARG A 401 3.65 -18.82 -21.04
C ARG A 401 3.84 -20.08 -21.87
N GLU A 402 3.50 -20.04 -23.16
CA GLU A 402 3.69 -21.18 -24.07
C GLU A 402 5.18 -21.59 -24.20
N LYS A 403 6.12 -20.63 -24.17
CA LYS A 403 7.56 -20.93 -24.18
C LYS A 403 8.02 -21.57 -22.87
N ILE A 404 7.55 -21.07 -21.74
CA ILE A 404 7.81 -21.61 -20.40
C ILE A 404 7.32 -23.06 -20.33
N ASP A 405 6.08 -23.33 -20.78
CA ASP A 405 5.46 -24.66 -20.72
C ASP A 405 6.18 -25.71 -21.56
N ARG A 406 6.73 -25.32 -22.72
CA ARG A 406 7.49 -26.24 -23.59
C ARG A 406 8.78 -26.76 -22.95
N ASN A 407 9.32 -26.06 -21.96
CA ASN A 407 10.57 -26.42 -21.28
C ASN A 407 10.36 -26.52 -19.76
N PHE A 408 9.16 -26.92 -19.34
CA PHE A 408 8.80 -26.92 -17.93
C PHE A 408 9.49 -28.06 -17.17
N SER A 409 10.21 -27.68 -16.11
CA SER A 409 10.70 -28.56 -15.05
C SER A 409 10.72 -27.75 -13.75
N ASN A 410 10.77 -28.41 -12.58
CA ASN A 410 10.87 -27.69 -11.30
C ASN A 410 12.10 -26.76 -11.24
N GLU A 411 13.20 -27.14 -11.87
CA GLU A 411 14.42 -26.33 -11.97
C GLU A 411 14.22 -25.14 -12.90
N LYS A 412 13.59 -25.35 -14.06
CA LYS A 412 13.31 -24.29 -15.02
C LYS A 412 12.26 -23.30 -14.52
N ALA A 413 11.22 -23.77 -13.84
CA ALA A 413 10.23 -22.89 -13.19
C ALA A 413 10.88 -21.96 -12.17
N LYS A 414 11.79 -22.49 -11.33
CA LYS A 414 12.60 -21.67 -10.41
C LYS A 414 13.49 -20.68 -11.15
N GLU A 415 14.13 -21.09 -12.25
CA GLU A 415 14.93 -20.20 -13.09
C GLU A 415 14.09 -19.04 -13.69
N TYR A 416 12.90 -19.35 -14.22
CA TYR A 416 11.97 -18.35 -14.76
C TYR A 416 11.46 -17.41 -13.67
N LEU A 417 11.09 -17.94 -12.50
CA LEU A 417 10.70 -17.13 -11.36
C LEU A 417 11.85 -16.23 -10.91
N ASN A 418 13.07 -16.75 -10.80
CA ASN A 418 14.25 -15.95 -10.50
C ASN A 418 14.48 -14.82 -11.52
N THR A 419 14.24 -15.08 -12.81
CA THR A 419 14.29 -14.03 -13.84
C THR A 419 13.27 -12.91 -13.56
N LEU A 420 12.02 -13.25 -13.21
CA LEU A 420 11.02 -12.28 -12.78
C LEU A 420 11.47 -11.49 -11.53
N LEU A 421 12.06 -12.16 -10.55
CA LEU A 421 12.57 -11.55 -9.30
C LEU A 421 13.82 -10.67 -9.49
N THR A 422 14.37 -10.60 -10.71
CA THR A 422 15.44 -9.63 -11.05
C THR A 422 14.92 -8.26 -11.48
N LEU A 423 13.61 -8.08 -11.64
CA LEU A 423 13.01 -6.77 -11.91
C LEU A 423 13.23 -5.83 -10.72
N ARG A 424 13.31 -4.52 -11.00
CA ARG A 424 13.53 -3.48 -9.98
C ARG A 424 12.55 -2.35 -10.24
N VAL A 425 11.59 -2.17 -9.33
CA VAL A 425 10.58 -1.11 -9.33
C VAL A 425 10.93 -0.15 -8.21
N CYS A 426 11.04 1.15 -8.53
CA CYS A 426 11.40 2.18 -7.57
C CYS A 426 10.37 3.30 -7.60
N ASP A 427 9.77 3.61 -6.45
CA ASP A 427 8.98 4.82 -6.25
C ASP A 427 9.78 5.86 -5.46
N PRO A 428 10.24 6.96 -6.10
CA PRO A 428 11.08 7.96 -5.46
C PRO A 428 10.31 8.98 -4.59
N ALA A 429 8.98 8.89 -4.53
CA ALA A 429 8.11 9.75 -3.72
C ALA A 429 6.94 8.93 -3.17
N VAL A 430 7.29 7.89 -2.42
CA VAL A 430 6.43 6.72 -2.23
C VAL A 430 5.16 6.96 -1.41
N GLY A 431 5.12 8.01 -0.61
CA GLY A 431 3.96 8.34 0.20
C GLY A 431 3.50 7.16 1.05
N SER A 432 2.24 6.76 0.91
CA SER A 432 1.65 5.61 1.60
C SER A 432 1.69 4.29 0.83
N TRP A 433 2.57 4.19 -0.17
CA TRP A 433 2.87 2.92 -0.84
C TRP A 433 1.79 2.39 -1.78
N HIS A 434 0.79 3.19 -2.18
CA HIS A 434 -0.25 2.71 -3.10
C HIS A 434 0.33 2.12 -4.40
N PHE A 435 1.27 2.81 -5.04
CA PHE A 435 1.91 2.31 -6.26
C PHE A 435 2.64 0.99 -6.09
N LEU A 436 3.28 0.77 -4.93
CA LEU A 436 4.09 -0.41 -4.74
C LEU A 436 3.30 -1.61 -4.20
N VAL A 437 2.13 -1.41 -3.57
CA VAL A 437 1.13 -2.49 -3.44
C VAL A 437 0.60 -2.90 -4.81
N SER A 438 0.21 -1.93 -5.66
CA SER A 438 -0.27 -2.26 -7.00
C SER A 438 0.80 -2.98 -7.83
N ALA A 439 2.07 -2.56 -7.72
CA ALA A 439 3.18 -3.23 -8.37
C ALA A 439 3.40 -4.66 -7.82
N LEU A 440 3.32 -4.85 -6.50
CA LEU A 440 3.39 -6.17 -5.88
C LEU A 440 2.30 -7.10 -6.45
N ASN A 441 1.06 -6.64 -6.46
CA ASN A 441 -0.09 -7.45 -6.86
C ASN A 441 -0.07 -7.75 -8.37
N GLU A 442 0.34 -6.79 -9.19
CA GLU A 442 0.55 -7.00 -10.63
C GLU A 442 1.67 -8.01 -10.89
N MET A 443 2.79 -7.96 -10.13
CA MET A 443 3.88 -8.94 -10.29
C MET A 443 3.46 -10.35 -9.88
N VAL A 444 2.65 -10.50 -8.83
CA VAL A 444 2.06 -11.81 -8.46
C VAL A 444 1.10 -12.30 -9.54
N TRP A 445 0.27 -11.40 -10.10
CA TRP A 445 -0.62 -11.74 -11.21
C TRP A 445 0.16 -12.19 -12.45
N VAL A 446 1.26 -11.52 -12.80
CA VAL A 446 2.15 -11.96 -13.89
C VAL A 446 2.76 -13.33 -13.59
N ALA A 447 3.21 -13.59 -12.36
CA ALA A 447 3.73 -14.91 -11.99
C ALA A 447 2.66 -16.01 -12.17
N TYR A 448 1.41 -15.70 -11.83
CA TYR A 448 0.26 -16.58 -12.06
C TYR A 448 -0.02 -16.81 -13.56
N GLU A 449 -0.07 -15.76 -14.38
CA GLU A 449 -0.30 -15.86 -15.84
C GLU A 449 0.81 -16.64 -16.55
N LEU A 450 2.04 -16.55 -16.05
CA LEU A 450 3.18 -17.35 -16.50
C LEU A 450 3.19 -18.76 -15.90
N GLY A 451 2.20 -19.10 -15.06
CA GLY A 451 2.03 -20.34 -14.31
C GLY A 451 3.29 -20.77 -13.56
N LEU A 452 3.90 -19.79 -12.89
CA LEU A 452 5.06 -19.94 -12.01
C LEU A 452 4.65 -20.14 -10.54
N ILE A 453 3.35 -20.19 -10.25
CA ILE A 453 2.77 -20.54 -8.95
C ILE A 453 2.17 -21.94 -9.05
N ALA A 454 2.94 -22.95 -8.67
CA ALA A 454 2.62 -24.35 -8.95
C ALA A 454 1.38 -24.85 -8.20
N SER A 455 1.18 -24.37 -6.97
CA SER A 455 0.06 -24.76 -6.10
C SER A 455 -1.31 -24.28 -6.61
N LEU A 456 -1.35 -23.27 -7.48
CA LEU A 456 -2.58 -22.68 -8.02
C LEU A 456 -3.13 -23.39 -9.28
N TYR A 457 -2.62 -24.56 -9.67
CA TYR A 457 -2.98 -25.26 -10.92
C TYR A 457 -4.49 -25.55 -11.16
N ARG A 458 -5.33 -25.50 -10.12
CA ARG A 458 -6.80 -25.65 -10.19
C ARG A 458 -7.56 -24.41 -9.72
N HIS A 459 -6.85 -23.36 -9.34
CA HIS A 459 -7.42 -22.17 -8.74
C HIS A 459 -7.31 -21.00 -9.72
N GLU A 460 -8.30 -20.12 -9.66
CA GLU A 460 -8.28 -18.89 -10.44
C GLU A 460 -7.81 -17.74 -9.55
N LEU A 461 -6.73 -17.07 -9.95
CA LEU A 461 -6.28 -15.85 -9.30
C LEU A 461 -6.84 -14.64 -10.06
N ARG A 462 -7.66 -13.83 -9.39
CA ARG A 462 -8.22 -12.59 -9.92
C ARG A 462 -7.62 -11.40 -9.17
N LEU A 463 -7.25 -10.37 -9.92
CA LEU A 463 -6.83 -9.07 -9.36
C LEU A 463 -8.02 -8.11 -9.45
N GLU A 464 -8.73 -7.92 -8.34
CA GLU A 464 -9.96 -7.12 -8.27
C GLU A 464 -9.77 -5.98 -7.27
N ASN A 465 -10.03 -4.73 -7.68
CA ASN A 465 -9.84 -3.54 -6.84
C ASN A 465 -8.46 -3.45 -6.17
N ASP A 466 -7.41 -3.86 -6.89
CA ASP A 466 -6.02 -3.88 -6.41
C ASP A 466 -5.75 -4.92 -5.29
N GLU A 467 -6.64 -5.91 -5.14
CA GLU A 467 -6.51 -7.01 -4.18
C GLU A 467 -6.50 -8.36 -4.92
N ILE A 468 -5.70 -9.30 -4.42
CA ILE A 468 -5.60 -10.65 -4.99
C ILE A 468 -6.67 -11.54 -4.35
N ILE A 469 -7.53 -12.10 -5.19
CA ILE A 469 -8.59 -13.03 -4.78
C ILE A 469 -8.34 -14.37 -5.47
N ILE A 470 -8.39 -15.44 -4.69
CA ILE A 470 -8.20 -16.79 -5.18
C ILE A 470 -9.54 -17.50 -5.13
N HIS A 471 -9.97 -18.05 -6.26
CA HIS A 471 -11.19 -18.84 -6.38
C HIS A 471 -10.85 -20.31 -6.52
N THR A 472 -11.55 -21.16 -5.77
CA THR A 472 -11.55 -22.61 -5.92
C THR A 472 -12.29 -23.01 -7.21
N PRO A 473 -12.15 -24.27 -7.68
CA PRO A 473 -12.92 -24.77 -8.83
C PRO A 473 -14.44 -24.57 -8.72
N GLU A 474 -14.99 -24.48 -7.51
CA GLU A 474 -16.40 -24.23 -7.23
C GLU A 474 -16.76 -22.73 -7.18
N ASP A 475 -15.88 -21.83 -7.63
CA ASP A 475 -16.01 -20.36 -7.56
C ASP A 475 -16.17 -19.82 -6.13
N LYS A 476 -15.79 -20.60 -5.12
CA LYS A 476 -15.69 -20.13 -3.74
C LYS A 476 -14.35 -19.43 -3.55
N VAL A 477 -14.32 -18.38 -2.75
CA VAL A 477 -13.04 -17.76 -2.41
C VAL A 477 -12.28 -18.64 -1.44
N PHE A 478 -10.99 -18.77 -1.69
CA PHE A 478 -10.03 -19.47 -0.85
C PHE A 478 -10.00 -18.88 0.56
N ASN A 479 -10.10 -19.73 1.56
CA ASN A 479 -9.87 -19.38 2.95
C ASN A 479 -8.79 -20.30 3.52
N TYR A 480 -7.88 -19.72 4.30
CA TYR A 480 -6.81 -20.46 4.97
C TYR A 480 -7.15 -20.62 6.45
N THR A 481 -6.98 -21.82 6.96
CA THR A 481 -7.16 -22.15 8.38
C THR A 481 -5.96 -22.96 8.87
N ILE A 482 -5.90 -23.21 10.17
CA ILE A 482 -4.84 -24.01 10.77
C ILE A 482 -4.74 -25.40 10.09
N PRO A 483 -3.61 -25.72 9.44
CA PRO A 483 -3.46 -26.95 8.68
C PRO A 483 -3.14 -28.13 9.59
N HIS A 484 -3.71 -29.30 9.28
CA HIS A 484 -3.40 -30.56 9.97
C HIS A 484 -2.14 -31.26 9.43
N SER A 485 -1.71 -30.92 8.20
CA SER A 485 -0.56 -31.53 7.54
C SER A 485 0.20 -30.49 6.73
N GLU A 486 1.52 -30.60 6.67
CA GLU A 486 2.37 -29.75 5.82
C GLU A 486 2.00 -29.91 4.34
N ASN A 487 1.59 -31.10 3.91
CA ASN A 487 1.24 -31.38 2.50
C ASN A 487 -0.19 -30.99 2.13
N ASP A 488 -0.92 -30.31 3.02
CA ASP A 488 -2.25 -29.81 2.73
C ASP A 488 -2.21 -28.84 1.51
N PRO A 489 -3.05 -29.02 0.48
CA PRO A 489 -3.03 -28.16 -0.71
C PRO A 489 -3.29 -26.68 -0.40
N HIS A 490 -4.17 -26.36 0.55
CA HIS A 490 -4.42 -24.98 0.96
C HIS A 490 -3.20 -24.40 1.68
N HIS A 491 -2.52 -25.21 2.49
CA HIS A 491 -1.26 -24.82 3.10
C HIS A 491 -0.17 -24.51 2.07
N GLN A 492 -0.03 -25.33 1.04
CA GLN A 492 0.95 -25.10 -0.01
C GLN A 492 0.65 -23.83 -0.82
N ILE A 493 -0.63 -23.55 -1.11
CA ILE A 493 -1.05 -22.29 -1.74
C ILE A 493 -0.67 -21.08 -0.87
N GLN A 494 -1.04 -21.11 0.40
CA GLN A 494 -0.74 -20.04 1.35
C GLN A 494 0.78 -19.77 1.44
N LYS A 495 1.56 -20.85 1.61
CA LYS A 495 3.02 -20.79 1.72
C LYS A 495 3.68 -20.25 0.45
N GLU A 496 3.32 -20.76 -0.73
CA GLU A 496 3.93 -20.32 -1.99
C GLU A 496 3.61 -18.85 -2.29
N LEU A 497 2.40 -18.38 -1.98
CA LEU A 497 2.03 -16.97 -2.15
C LEU A 497 2.75 -16.05 -1.18
N PHE A 498 2.91 -16.47 0.08
CA PHE A 498 3.69 -15.73 1.06
C PHE A 498 5.13 -15.57 0.59
N GLU A 499 5.80 -16.66 0.23
CA GLU A 499 7.19 -16.62 -0.22
C GLU A 499 7.36 -15.80 -1.50
N LEU A 500 6.44 -15.95 -2.48
CA LEU A 500 6.46 -15.12 -3.69
C LEU A 500 6.33 -13.63 -3.37
N LYS A 501 5.35 -13.25 -2.53
CA LYS A 501 5.15 -11.84 -2.14
C LYS A 501 6.36 -11.32 -1.38
N LYS A 502 6.88 -12.09 -0.43
CA LYS A 502 8.11 -11.78 0.32
C LYS A 502 9.28 -11.54 -0.64
N ASP A 503 9.51 -12.44 -1.59
CA ASP A 503 10.58 -12.33 -2.59
C ASP A 503 10.44 -11.08 -3.47
N ILE A 504 9.22 -10.76 -3.91
CA ILE A 504 8.96 -9.54 -4.68
C ILE A 504 9.25 -8.30 -3.83
N ILE A 505 8.74 -8.22 -2.60
CA ILE A 505 8.96 -7.10 -1.68
C ILE A 505 10.45 -6.91 -1.40
N GLU A 506 11.16 -8.00 -1.13
CA GLU A 506 12.56 -7.96 -0.74
C GLU A 506 13.50 -7.66 -1.90
N ASN A 507 13.21 -8.15 -3.11
CA ASN A 507 14.14 -8.08 -4.23
C ASN A 507 13.76 -7.04 -5.28
N CYS A 508 12.46 -6.77 -5.44
CA CYS A 508 11.96 -6.01 -6.57
C CYS A 508 11.48 -4.60 -6.20
N LEU A 509 10.92 -4.39 -5.01
CA LEU A 509 10.27 -3.13 -4.65
C LEU A 509 11.16 -2.22 -3.80
N PHE A 510 11.32 -0.97 -4.24
CA PHE A 510 12.13 0.05 -3.57
C PHE A 510 11.33 1.35 -3.45
N GLY A 511 11.45 2.03 -2.30
CA GLY A 511 10.71 3.26 -2.04
C GLY A 511 11.55 4.32 -1.35
N VAL A 512 11.36 5.59 -1.73
CA VAL A 512 11.97 6.75 -1.09
C VAL A 512 10.90 7.78 -0.77
N ASP A 513 10.92 8.35 0.43
CA ASP A 513 10.11 9.53 0.77
C ASP A 513 10.93 10.51 1.61
N ILE A 514 10.63 11.81 1.50
CA ILE A 514 11.27 12.83 2.33
C ILE A 514 10.69 12.85 3.75
N ASN A 515 9.43 12.45 3.90
CA ASN A 515 8.73 12.38 5.18
C ASN A 515 8.99 11.02 5.83
N PRO A 516 9.66 10.97 7.01
CA PRO A 516 9.92 9.71 7.70
C PRO A 516 8.63 8.96 8.05
N ASN A 517 7.54 9.66 8.33
CA ASN A 517 6.27 9.01 8.64
C ASN A 517 5.68 8.29 7.42
N SER A 518 5.87 8.82 6.20
CA SER A 518 5.43 8.15 4.97
C SER A 518 6.17 6.83 4.78
N CYS A 519 7.48 6.80 5.09
CA CYS A 519 8.26 5.58 5.09
C CYS A 519 7.75 4.54 6.11
N GLU A 520 7.32 4.96 7.31
CA GLU A 520 6.77 4.03 8.31
C GLU A 520 5.40 3.47 7.90
N ILE A 521 4.51 4.28 7.32
CA ILE A 521 3.23 3.80 6.76
C ILE A 521 3.48 2.81 5.65
N THR A 522 4.41 3.15 4.76
CA THR A 522 4.84 2.30 3.66
C THR A 522 5.24 0.91 4.16
N LYS A 523 6.09 0.84 5.18
CA LYS A 523 6.49 -0.44 5.80
C LYS A 523 5.30 -1.16 6.41
N LEU A 524 4.47 -0.45 7.17
CA LEU A 524 3.25 -1.01 7.76
C LEU A 524 2.37 -1.68 6.72
N ARG A 525 2.14 -1.02 5.59
CA ARG A 525 1.28 -1.54 4.53
C ARG A 525 1.83 -2.82 3.89
N LEU A 526 3.13 -2.87 3.65
CA LEU A 526 3.80 -4.08 3.19
C LEU A 526 3.67 -5.24 4.17
N TRP A 527 3.83 -4.98 5.46
CA TRP A 527 3.62 -6.00 6.48
C TRP A 527 2.18 -6.47 6.54
N ILE A 528 1.20 -5.58 6.45
CA ILE A 528 -0.22 -5.95 6.41
C ILE A 528 -0.50 -6.82 5.18
N GLU A 529 0.02 -6.43 4.03
CA GLU A 529 -0.16 -7.18 2.79
C GLU A 529 0.43 -8.58 2.87
N LEU A 530 1.61 -8.74 3.48
CA LEU A 530 2.23 -10.04 3.67
C LEU A 530 1.57 -10.87 4.78
N LEU A 531 1.11 -10.21 5.85
CA LEU A 531 0.44 -10.85 7.00
C LEU A 531 -0.80 -11.64 6.57
N LYS A 532 -1.57 -11.13 5.59
CA LYS A 532 -2.72 -11.86 4.99
C LYS A 532 -2.36 -13.28 4.52
N TYR A 533 -1.11 -13.48 4.11
CA TYR A 533 -0.61 -14.74 3.56
C TYR A 533 0.24 -15.54 4.56
N SER A 534 0.38 -15.09 5.82
CA SER A 534 1.13 -15.84 6.84
C SER A 534 0.64 -17.29 6.92
N TYR A 535 1.57 -18.21 7.13
CA TYR A 535 1.31 -19.65 7.14
C TYR A 535 1.93 -20.32 8.38
N TYR A 536 1.43 -21.50 8.77
CA TYR A 536 1.93 -22.24 9.94
C TYR A 536 3.22 -23.01 9.68
N ILE A 537 4.18 -22.93 10.60
CA ILE A 537 5.46 -23.63 10.50
C ILE A 537 5.31 -25.08 10.97
N PHE A 538 5.84 -26.01 10.18
CA PHE A 538 5.95 -27.43 10.53
C PHE A 538 7.40 -27.80 10.88
N GLU A 539 7.58 -28.55 11.96
CA GLU A 539 8.85 -29.14 12.37
C GLU A 539 8.67 -30.65 12.56
N GLU A 540 9.55 -31.45 11.94
CA GLU A 540 9.45 -32.92 11.97
C GLU A 540 8.06 -33.47 11.58
N GLY A 541 7.38 -32.79 10.65
CA GLY A 541 6.04 -33.16 10.17
C GLY A 541 4.89 -32.78 11.12
N LYS A 542 5.16 -32.03 12.20
CA LYS A 542 4.16 -31.55 13.16
C LYS A 542 3.99 -30.04 13.06
N ASN A 543 2.75 -29.58 13.08
CA ASN A 543 2.45 -28.15 13.15
C ASN A 543 2.91 -27.62 14.52
N THR A 544 3.75 -26.58 14.49
CA THR A 544 4.28 -25.93 15.71
C THR A 544 3.28 -24.93 16.32
N ASN A 545 2.18 -24.66 15.63
CA ASN A 545 1.22 -23.59 15.89
C ASN A 545 1.83 -22.19 15.85
N ASN A 546 3.06 -22.04 15.34
CA ASN A 546 3.67 -20.75 15.07
C ASN A 546 3.43 -20.36 13.62
N LEU A 547 3.17 -19.07 13.39
CA LEU A 547 3.13 -18.51 12.05
C LEU A 547 4.53 -18.11 11.58
N GLU A 548 4.74 -18.15 10.27
CA GLU A 548 5.92 -17.60 9.61
C GLU A 548 6.10 -16.11 9.95
N THR A 549 7.35 -15.71 10.15
CA THR A 549 7.68 -14.35 10.59
C THR A 549 7.73 -13.39 9.42
N LEU A 550 7.45 -12.10 9.69
CA LEU A 550 7.53 -11.07 8.67
C LEU A 550 8.99 -10.65 8.46
N PRO A 551 9.41 -10.34 7.22
CA PRO A 551 10.76 -9.93 6.92
C PRO A 551 11.04 -8.48 7.36
N ASN A 552 12.32 -8.16 7.52
CA ASN A 552 12.78 -6.79 7.74
C ASN A 552 12.83 -6.01 6.40
N ILE A 553 11.67 -5.49 5.99
CA ILE A 553 11.46 -4.73 4.73
C ILE A 553 12.03 -3.31 4.76
N ASP A 554 12.42 -2.80 5.93
CA ASP A 554 12.90 -1.43 6.12
C ASP A 554 14.18 -1.16 5.32
N ILE A 555 14.86 -2.19 4.83
CA ILE A 555 16.05 -2.00 4.03
C ILE A 555 15.79 -1.42 2.63
N ASN A 556 14.63 -1.69 2.04
CA ASN A 556 14.27 -1.19 0.70
C ASN A 556 13.56 0.16 0.73
N ILE A 557 13.07 0.55 1.90
CA ILE A 557 12.37 1.83 2.13
C ILE A 557 13.32 2.82 2.78
N LYS A 558 13.44 4.02 2.21
CA LYS A 558 14.40 5.03 2.72
C LYS A 558 13.76 6.40 2.88
N CYS A 559 13.93 6.96 4.08
CA CYS A 559 13.69 8.38 4.30
C CYS A 559 14.84 9.18 3.67
N ALA A 560 14.60 9.86 2.56
CA ALA A 560 15.59 10.70 1.89
C ALA A 560 14.91 11.70 0.93
N ASN A 561 15.65 12.75 0.57
CA ASN A 561 15.23 13.64 -0.51
C ASN A 561 15.72 13.07 -1.85
N SER A 562 14.81 12.51 -2.64
CA SER A 562 15.09 11.89 -3.94
C SER A 562 15.58 12.88 -5.01
N LEU A 563 15.39 14.19 -4.82
CA LEU A 563 15.90 15.23 -5.72
C LEU A 563 17.37 15.59 -5.43
N ILE A 564 17.94 15.15 -4.31
CA ILE A 564 19.30 15.49 -3.91
C ILE A 564 20.19 14.26 -4.07
N SER A 565 21.05 14.29 -5.10
CA SER A 565 22.06 13.26 -5.25
C SER A 565 23.20 13.46 -4.26
N ARG A 566 23.40 12.50 -3.35
CA ARG A 566 24.51 12.52 -2.38
C ARG A 566 25.88 12.23 -3.05
N PHE A 567 25.86 11.49 -4.16
CA PHE A 567 27.01 11.09 -4.98
C PHE A 567 26.73 11.42 -6.46
N ASN A 568 27.75 11.60 -7.30
CA ASN A 568 27.54 11.74 -8.74
C ASN A 568 27.21 10.36 -9.33
N LEU A 569 26.27 10.29 -10.29
CA LEU A 569 25.94 9.04 -10.98
C LEU A 569 27.13 8.43 -11.74
N ASN A 570 28.11 9.27 -12.09
CA ASN A 570 29.34 8.88 -12.77
C ASN A 570 30.54 8.67 -11.83
N ASP A 571 30.33 8.68 -10.50
CA ASP A 571 31.42 8.44 -9.54
C ASP A 571 31.95 7.00 -9.67
N ASP A 572 33.26 6.87 -9.89
CA ASP A 572 33.90 5.58 -10.06
C ASP A 572 34.09 4.84 -8.73
N LEU A 573 33.32 3.77 -8.54
CA LEU A 573 33.41 2.87 -7.38
C LEU A 573 34.75 2.12 -7.30
N LYS A 574 35.56 2.05 -8.36
CA LYS A 574 36.88 1.39 -8.36
C LYS A 574 37.88 2.07 -7.41
N LYS A 575 37.64 3.32 -7.02
CA LYS A 575 38.45 4.04 -6.02
C LYS A 575 38.35 3.42 -4.62
N ILE A 576 37.36 2.56 -4.38
CA ILE A 576 37.16 1.89 -3.11
C ILE A 576 37.96 0.57 -3.11
N PRO A 577 38.96 0.41 -2.23
CA PRO A 577 39.72 -0.84 -2.14
C PRO A 577 38.81 -2.04 -1.86
N ASN A 578 39.05 -3.13 -2.57
CA ASN A 578 38.29 -4.39 -2.45
C ASN A 578 36.76 -4.22 -2.63
N ILE A 579 36.33 -3.27 -3.46
CA ILE A 579 34.91 -2.92 -3.70
C ILE A 579 34.01 -4.15 -3.92
N LYS A 580 34.43 -5.11 -4.76
CA LYS A 580 33.64 -6.32 -5.02
C LYS A 580 33.38 -7.14 -3.75
N LYS A 581 34.43 -7.32 -2.92
CA LYS A 581 34.32 -8.02 -1.63
C LYS A 581 33.41 -7.26 -0.67
N LYS A 582 33.53 -5.93 -0.57
CA LYS A 582 32.67 -5.11 0.31
C LYS A 582 31.21 -5.09 -0.13
N ILE A 583 30.94 -5.08 -1.44
CA ILE A 583 29.58 -5.20 -1.98
C ILE A 583 29.00 -6.57 -1.63
N GLN A 584 29.78 -7.64 -1.77
CA GLN A 584 29.34 -8.99 -1.40
C GLN A 584 29.08 -9.08 0.10
N GLU A 585 30.00 -8.58 0.93
CA GLU A 585 29.83 -8.50 2.40
C GLU A 585 28.57 -7.74 2.79
N TYR A 586 28.29 -6.60 2.14
CA TYR A 586 27.05 -5.87 2.32
C TYR A 586 25.83 -6.74 1.97
N LYS A 587 25.83 -7.39 0.80
CA LYS A 587 24.72 -8.26 0.37
C LYS A 587 24.49 -9.41 1.35
N ASP A 588 25.56 -10.03 1.85
CA ASP A 588 25.49 -11.14 2.81
C ASP A 588 24.92 -10.68 4.16
N LEU A 589 25.33 -9.50 4.65
CA LEU A 589 24.76 -8.89 5.86
C LEU A 589 23.28 -8.51 5.67
N VAL A 590 22.92 -8.00 4.50
CA VAL A 590 21.52 -7.70 4.15
C VAL A 590 20.67 -8.96 4.11
N ALA A 591 21.17 -10.04 3.50
CA ALA A 591 20.47 -11.32 3.46
C ALA A 591 20.22 -11.85 4.88
N GLN A 592 21.24 -11.83 5.76
CA GLN A 592 21.10 -12.21 7.17
C GLN A 592 20.15 -11.30 7.96
N TYR A 593 20.07 -10.01 7.61
CA TYR A 593 19.17 -9.06 8.26
C TYR A 593 17.70 -9.32 7.86
N LYS A 594 17.45 -9.67 6.60
CA LYS A 594 16.12 -10.01 6.09
C LYS A 594 15.64 -11.36 6.64
N ASP A 595 16.52 -12.34 6.65
CA ASP A 595 16.26 -13.71 7.13
C ASP A 595 17.35 -14.16 8.12
N PRO A 596 17.15 -13.94 9.43
CA PRO A 596 18.15 -14.26 10.44
C PRO A 596 18.31 -15.78 10.62
N ASN A 597 19.40 -16.33 10.07
CA ASN A 597 19.74 -17.75 10.19
C ASN A 597 19.89 -18.19 11.66
N PRO A 598 19.20 -19.25 12.11
CA PRO A 598 19.26 -19.74 13.49
C PRO A 598 20.61 -20.34 13.92
N LEU A 599 21.50 -20.74 13.00
CA LEU A 599 22.71 -21.48 13.33
C LEU A 599 23.88 -20.61 13.82
N TYR A 600 23.98 -19.34 13.42
CA TYR A 600 25.03 -18.40 13.88
C TYR A 600 24.59 -16.92 13.76
N PRO A 601 23.63 -16.44 14.58
CA PRO A 601 23.16 -15.07 14.46
C PRO A 601 24.14 -14.09 15.11
N LEU A 602 24.66 -13.14 14.34
CA LEU A 602 24.89 -11.81 14.90
C LEU A 602 23.54 -11.30 15.41
N ASN A 603 23.48 -10.69 16.60
CA ASN A 603 22.22 -10.10 17.06
C ASN A 603 21.78 -9.02 16.05
N LYS A 604 20.48 -8.74 15.96
CA LYS A 604 19.91 -7.77 14.98
C LYS A 604 20.62 -6.42 15.02
N GLN A 605 21.01 -5.96 16.21
CA GLN A 605 21.71 -4.70 16.42
C GLN A 605 23.13 -4.71 15.81
N ASP A 606 23.87 -5.80 15.95
CA ASP A 606 25.21 -5.97 15.38
C ASP A 606 25.15 -5.98 13.85
N LEU A 607 24.13 -6.60 13.25
CA LEU A 607 23.89 -6.55 11.81
C LEU A 607 23.63 -5.12 11.35
N ILE A 608 22.74 -4.39 12.04
CA ILE A 608 22.45 -2.98 11.74
C ILE A 608 23.73 -2.13 11.82
N ASN A 609 24.52 -2.30 12.88
CA ASN A 609 25.76 -1.57 13.10
C ASN A 609 26.78 -1.85 11.97
N LYS A 610 26.99 -3.12 11.61
CA LYS A 610 27.90 -3.50 10.51
C LYS A 610 27.44 -2.97 9.16
N ILE A 611 26.14 -3.07 8.85
CA ILE A 611 25.55 -2.50 7.64
C ILE A 611 25.78 -0.99 7.60
N GLN A 612 25.58 -0.30 8.72
CA GLN A 612 25.76 1.15 8.82
C GLN A 612 27.24 1.54 8.69
N ASP A 613 28.16 0.78 9.28
CA ASP A 613 29.61 1.01 9.15
C ASP A 613 30.10 0.84 7.72
N LEU A 614 29.61 -0.18 7.00
CA LEU A 614 29.88 -0.34 5.57
C LEU A 614 29.33 0.86 4.77
N LYS A 615 28.07 1.26 4.99
CA LYS A 615 27.46 2.43 4.34
C LYS A 615 28.23 3.72 4.60
N ASN A 616 28.67 3.93 5.84
CA ASN A 616 29.50 5.07 6.23
C ASN A 616 30.84 5.02 5.51
N THR A 617 31.49 3.86 5.46
CA THR A 617 32.75 3.65 4.74
C THR A 617 32.60 3.99 3.26
N PHE A 618 31.54 3.52 2.60
CA PHE A 618 31.23 3.88 1.21
C PHE A 618 31.04 5.39 1.05
N SER A 619 30.21 5.99 1.91
CA SER A 619 29.86 7.41 1.85
C SER A 619 31.08 8.32 2.01
N LEU A 620 31.94 8.04 2.99
CA LEU A 620 33.15 8.81 3.27
C LEU A 620 34.16 8.70 2.11
N THR A 621 34.28 7.50 1.52
CA THR A 621 35.24 7.27 0.43
C THR A 621 34.80 7.92 -0.88
N LEU A 622 33.50 7.95 -1.18
CA LEU A 622 33.01 8.54 -2.43
C LEU A 622 33.04 10.06 -2.42
N LYS A 623 32.80 10.70 -1.26
CA LYS A 623 32.57 12.15 -1.22
C LYS A 623 33.84 12.99 -1.03
N ASP A 624 34.71 12.60 -0.10
CA ASP A 624 35.98 13.30 0.15
C ASP A 624 37.08 12.30 0.55
N PRO A 625 37.55 11.48 -0.42
CA PRO A 625 38.56 10.46 -0.16
C PRO A 625 39.87 11.05 0.37
N LYS A 626 40.18 12.31 0.02
CA LYS A 626 41.39 12.98 0.46
C LYS A 626 41.33 13.33 1.94
N THR A 627 40.27 14.02 2.39
CA THR A 627 40.10 14.35 3.81
C THR A 627 39.94 13.07 4.65
N LYS A 628 39.29 12.03 4.11
CA LYS A 628 39.23 10.70 4.76
C LYS A 628 40.63 10.12 5.00
N ALA A 629 41.48 10.06 3.96
CA ALA A 629 42.83 9.51 4.10
C ALA A 629 43.72 10.35 5.04
N GLU A 630 43.55 11.67 5.04
CA GLU A 630 44.24 12.57 6.00
C GLU A 630 43.79 12.29 7.44
N LEU A 631 42.51 12.03 7.66
CA LEU A 631 41.94 11.69 8.96
C LEU A 631 42.42 10.32 9.46
N GLU A 632 42.39 9.29 8.61
CA GLU A 632 42.90 7.94 8.94
C GLU A 632 44.37 8.01 9.38
N LYS A 633 45.23 8.72 8.62
CA LYS A 633 46.63 8.93 8.99
C LYS A 633 46.82 9.71 10.29
N ALA A 634 45.97 10.72 10.55
CA ALA A 634 46.04 11.50 11.78
C ALA A 634 45.68 10.64 13.01
N ILE A 635 44.69 9.76 12.88
CA ILE A 635 44.28 8.81 13.91
C ILE A 635 45.39 7.78 14.15
N GLU A 636 45.93 7.16 13.10
CA GLU A 636 47.04 6.19 13.23
C GLU A 636 48.25 6.80 13.93
N LYS A 637 48.61 8.04 13.56
CA LYS A 637 49.70 8.77 14.21
C LYS A 637 49.38 9.06 15.69
N HIS A 638 48.14 9.44 16.01
CA HIS A 638 47.71 9.68 17.38
C HIS A 638 47.81 8.40 18.22
N ILE A 639 47.24 7.29 17.72
CA ILE A 639 47.26 5.99 18.42
C ILE A 639 48.69 5.50 18.62
N THR A 640 49.56 5.65 17.62
CA THR A 640 50.96 5.24 17.71
C THR A 640 51.73 6.04 18.77
N ASN A 641 51.46 7.34 18.90
CA ASN A 641 52.22 8.23 19.77
C ASN A 641 51.65 8.35 21.18
N TYR A 642 50.33 8.27 21.33
CA TYR A 642 49.61 8.63 22.56
C TYR A 642 48.56 7.60 22.99
N ASN A 643 48.51 6.44 22.31
CA ASN A 643 47.48 5.41 22.51
C ASN A 643 46.05 5.97 22.31
N ASP A 644 45.11 5.66 23.19
CA ASP A 644 43.72 6.10 23.15
C ASP A 644 43.45 7.40 23.93
N PHE A 645 44.49 8.11 24.37
CA PHE A 645 44.35 9.32 25.18
C PHE A 645 43.47 10.38 24.50
N ALA A 646 42.41 10.81 25.19
CA ALA A 646 41.40 11.77 24.71
C ALA A 646 40.58 11.32 23.48
N LEU A 647 40.74 10.09 22.99
CA LEU A 647 39.93 9.49 21.91
C LEU A 647 38.69 8.73 22.43
N ASP A 648 38.10 9.20 23.52
CA ASP A 648 36.93 8.57 24.15
C ASP A 648 35.66 8.63 23.28
N ASP A 649 35.60 9.63 22.38
CA ASP A 649 34.50 9.81 21.45
C ASP A 649 34.64 8.87 20.23
N LYS A 650 34.07 7.67 20.35
CA LYS A 650 34.05 6.65 19.29
C LYS A 650 33.42 7.14 17.98
N SER A 651 32.60 8.19 17.98
CA SER A 651 31.98 8.72 16.77
C SER A 651 33.00 9.31 15.78
N LEU A 652 34.16 9.75 16.28
CA LEU A 652 35.25 10.27 15.45
C LEU A 652 35.86 9.20 14.54
N LEU A 653 35.78 7.93 14.98
CA LEU A 653 36.40 6.77 14.34
C LEU A 653 35.47 6.05 13.36
N THR A 654 34.16 6.35 13.39
CA THR A 654 33.14 5.63 12.62
C THR A 654 33.36 5.72 11.10
N GLY A 655 33.37 4.56 10.41
CA GLY A 655 33.51 4.44 8.94
C GLY A 655 34.94 4.61 8.39
N LEU A 656 35.93 4.57 9.28
CA LEU A 656 37.35 4.70 8.96
C LEU A 656 38.07 3.36 9.12
N ASN A 657 39.09 3.13 8.30
CA ASN A 657 40.02 2.02 8.52
C ASN A 657 41.21 2.54 9.30
N TYR A 658 41.46 2.00 10.50
CA TYR A 658 42.62 2.34 11.32
C TYR A 658 43.10 1.11 12.09
N PHE A 659 44.40 1.06 12.36
CA PHE A 659 45.02 -0.02 13.13
C PHE A 659 45.16 0.40 14.60
N ILE A 660 44.72 -0.46 15.51
CA ILE A 660 45.03 -0.35 16.95
C ILE A 660 46.10 -1.40 17.25
N PRO A 661 47.33 -1.02 17.59
CA PRO A 661 48.32 -1.97 18.07
C PRO A 661 47.82 -2.63 19.37
N SER A 662 48.02 -3.93 19.53
CA SER A 662 47.79 -4.62 20.81
C SER A 662 48.78 -4.08 21.85
N LEU A 663 48.40 -3.03 22.56
CA LEU A 663 49.21 -2.39 23.59
C LEU A 663 48.67 -2.74 24.98
N PHE A 664 49.51 -3.39 25.80
CA PHE A 664 49.22 -3.67 27.20
C PHE A 664 49.41 -2.39 28.03
N GLY A 665 48.30 -1.84 28.52
CA GLY A 665 48.26 -0.73 29.49
C GLY A 665 48.19 0.68 28.88
N THR A 666 47.45 1.57 29.52
CA THR A 666 47.42 3.02 29.20
C THR A 666 48.77 3.65 29.57
N PRO A 667 49.56 4.16 28.61
CA PRO A 667 50.81 4.84 28.93
C PRO A 667 50.55 6.10 29.75
N LYS A 668 51.33 6.32 30.80
CA LYS A 668 51.27 7.53 31.62
C LYS A 668 52.04 8.64 30.90
N LEU A 669 51.33 9.50 30.16
CA LEU A 669 51.91 10.59 29.38
C LEU A 669 52.54 11.65 30.30
N SER A 670 53.63 12.27 29.85
CA SER A 670 54.17 13.48 30.49
C SER A 670 53.29 14.70 30.18
N PRO A 671 53.34 15.79 30.98
CA PRO A 671 52.53 17.00 30.73
C PRO A 671 52.71 17.59 29.32
N LYS A 672 53.90 17.45 28.73
CA LYS A 672 54.19 17.89 27.36
C LYS A 672 53.53 16.97 26.32
N GLU A 673 53.58 15.65 26.53
CA GLU A 673 52.91 14.68 25.66
C GLU A 673 51.39 14.80 25.74
N GLU A 674 50.83 15.15 26.91
CA GLU A 674 49.40 15.47 27.05
C GLU A 674 49.00 16.68 26.20
N GLU A 675 49.78 17.77 26.23
CA GLU A 675 49.53 18.96 25.41
C GLU A 675 49.59 18.64 23.91
N GLU A 676 50.60 17.87 23.49
CA GLU A 676 50.72 17.41 22.11
C GLU A 676 49.58 16.46 21.69
N ALA A 677 49.13 15.59 22.61
CA ALA A 677 47.99 14.71 22.39
C ALA A 677 46.69 15.50 22.23
N PHE A 678 46.45 16.54 23.04
CA PHE A 678 45.30 17.44 22.87
C PHE A 678 45.34 18.20 21.54
N ALA A 679 46.50 18.66 21.09
CA ALA A 679 46.65 19.30 19.78
C ALA A 679 46.37 18.32 18.64
N SER A 680 46.87 17.09 18.75
CA SER A 680 46.61 15.99 17.82
C SER A 680 45.10 15.66 17.75
N TYR A 681 44.45 15.54 18.91
CA TYR A 681 43.01 15.33 19.04
C TYR A 681 42.20 16.48 18.42
N GLY A 682 42.60 17.73 18.63
CA GLY A 682 41.99 18.91 18.01
C GLY A 682 42.03 18.85 16.47
N ARG A 683 43.15 18.37 15.90
CA ARG A 683 43.28 18.15 14.45
C ARG A 683 42.35 17.04 13.94
N ILE A 684 42.24 15.94 14.68
CA ILE A 684 41.31 14.84 14.36
C ILE A 684 39.87 15.36 14.33
N ARG A 685 39.45 16.12 15.34
CA ARG A 685 38.10 16.73 15.38
C ARG A 685 37.87 17.69 14.22
N ALA A 686 38.85 18.50 13.84
CA ALA A 686 38.73 19.43 12.72
C ALA A 686 38.58 18.69 11.38
N LEU A 687 39.39 17.66 11.13
CA LEU A 687 39.31 16.84 9.93
C LEU A 687 37.98 16.07 9.88
N ARG A 688 37.54 15.53 11.01
CA ARG A 688 36.24 14.86 11.11
C ARG A 688 35.09 15.81 10.81
N LYS A 689 35.08 17.00 11.42
CA LYS A 689 34.08 18.04 11.16
C LYS A 689 34.04 18.44 9.68
N LYS A 690 35.20 18.63 9.05
CA LYS A 690 35.29 18.96 7.61
C LYS A 690 34.66 17.86 6.75
N LEU A 691 34.90 16.59 7.10
CA LEU A 691 34.35 15.43 6.41
C LEU A 691 32.84 15.30 6.62
N ASP A 692 32.36 15.52 7.85
CA ASP A 692 30.92 15.52 8.19
C ASP A 692 30.18 16.68 7.50
N ASP A 693 30.78 17.87 7.45
CA ASP A 693 30.23 19.03 6.73
C ASP A 693 30.12 18.74 5.23
N ALA A 694 31.13 18.09 4.65
CA ALA A 694 31.05 17.62 3.27
C ALA A 694 29.89 16.62 3.10
N LEU A 695 29.74 15.64 3.99
CA LEU A 695 28.65 14.65 3.95
C LEU A 695 27.26 15.24 4.16
N SER A 696 27.11 16.31 4.95
CA SER A 696 25.83 16.91 5.37
C SER A 696 24.95 17.42 4.23
N GLY A 697 25.51 17.69 3.05
CA GLY A 697 24.76 18.25 1.92
C GLY A 697 24.38 19.73 2.09
N LYS A 698 24.86 20.42 3.13
CA LYS A 698 24.65 21.87 3.34
C LYS A 698 25.00 22.71 2.11
N SER A 699 26.11 22.40 1.44
CA SER A 699 26.54 23.09 0.21
C SER A 699 25.53 22.91 -0.94
N ILE A 700 24.87 21.76 -1.03
CA ILE A 700 23.84 21.48 -2.04
C ILE A 700 22.56 22.23 -1.70
N LYS A 701 22.14 22.23 -0.42
CA LYS A 701 20.99 23.01 0.06
C LYS A 701 21.15 24.51 -0.20
N MET A 702 22.35 25.06 0.01
CA MET A 702 22.65 26.47 -0.29
C MET A 702 22.57 26.78 -1.80
N ARG A 703 23.08 25.88 -2.66
CA ARG A 703 22.96 26.03 -4.12
C ARG A 703 21.50 25.97 -4.58
N LEU A 704 20.72 25.02 -4.08
CA LEU A 704 19.29 24.88 -4.38
C LEU A 704 18.50 26.10 -3.93
N ASN A 705 18.75 26.61 -2.73
CA ASN A 705 18.12 27.84 -2.26
C ASN A 705 18.50 29.04 -3.13
N GLY A 706 19.75 29.11 -3.63
CA GLY A 706 20.17 30.12 -4.60
C GLY A 706 19.37 30.04 -5.91
N VAL A 707 19.22 28.83 -6.46
CA VAL A 707 18.45 28.58 -7.70
C VAL A 707 16.95 28.84 -7.51
N LEU A 708 16.36 28.37 -6.41
CA LEU A 708 14.95 28.60 -6.07
C LEU A 708 14.67 30.08 -5.83
N ASN A 709 15.61 30.82 -5.23
CA ASN A 709 15.49 32.27 -5.07
C ASN A 709 15.63 33.00 -6.41
N SER A 710 16.46 32.50 -7.34
CA SER A 710 16.54 33.06 -8.70
C SER A 710 15.34 32.74 -9.59
N LEU A 711 14.56 31.69 -9.28
CA LEU A 711 13.31 31.34 -9.97
C LEU A 711 12.10 32.08 -9.40
N LYS A 712 12.24 32.71 -8.22
CA LYS A 712 11.21 33.54 -7.57
C LYS A 712 11.35 35.04 -7.89
N CYS A 713 12.49 35.46 -8.42
CA CYS A 713 12.67 36.75 -9.09
C CYS A 713 12.38 36.57 -10.58
#